data_AF-A0A5B8VHL7-F1
#
_entry.id   AF-A0A5B8VHL7-F1
#
_cell.length_a   1.000
_cell.length_b   1.000
_cell.length_c   1.000
_cell.angle_alpha   90.00
_cell.angle_beta   90.00
_cell.angle_gamma   90.00
#
_symmetry.space_group_name_H-M   'P 1'
#
loop_
_entity.id
_entity.type
_entity.pdbx_description
1 polymer ?
#
loop_
_entity_poly.entity_id
_entity_poly.type
_entity_poly.pdbx_seq_one_letter_code
_entity_poly.pdbx_strand_id
1 'polypeptide(L)'
;MSKFFGKTWWGESWLNALSQIDYSNRLPRGSRYARNGSVKSITIAGGAIQAEVQGSSYKPYKISITLPPFAPSKLERFLQSLKEHPSLVSKLLNRQLDPQILELAKDEGLQIFPESWKDLSMHCSCPDSAVPCKHLAAVIYKISEQIDLDPFVVFELRQVKLLEAFQGEGTGTVMENQRVPMLDELLLLQNSNKSSNKSGNKVQGKNKQVPSVTLKLAYGDLKDIEAPLVALLKPAPVFYSGTKDFLPKYSQALHRVILQANKIIDQDRQSRQEGKELQPFSRHSHVLVLIDEAFCGEFLLDDLPVSFEQTAETILSIPAVHLPDYQQSIAVLFHGLQFALHLLAKGAIIPQVFLTKKGDTKIRWLPALISSEVRLLMDRFAQFYPAGYLQFVDKKKSATIATFNDEAVQFLSLLISHWIEEVSQRQEPDSFLRLFFQGASMAFNQISEEGISGAIQTWLQRYHLGAAKYKPRILVKETNKDAFNLDIEVGIDSSSSKRFVTLAAILQQAKYDKTRLEILQAVLQLEEALPNLGQYIYNKAKSPIVLHQDAFATFLFNMVPVIQLMDIDVLLPKSLQNILRPKASMKISATKGNGMLKLHEMLAFDWQVAIGDQVISEAEFRKLLTQSDRLIKYKSQYLYVSKEDLQKLHQHFSDRKVIQPMDVLRAALSEDYEGADIAISLDAAKIIEKLTKVATISPPKGLRQHFALIS
;
A
#
# COMPACT_ATOMS: atom_id res chain seq x y z
N MET A 1 6.07 -17.29 -28.29
CA MET A 1 6.33 -18.04 -27.03
C MET A 1 5.04 -18.11 -26.21
N SER A 2 4.97 -19.01 -25.21
CA SER A 2 3.77 -19.19 -24.37
C SER A 2 3.52 -17.96 -23.50
N LYS A 3 2.27 -17.44 -23.42
CA LYS A 3 1.90 -16.33 -22.51
C LYS A 3 1.96 -16.68 -21.01
N PHE A 4 2.23 -17.94 -20.66
CA PHE A 4 2.16 -18.45 -19.28
C PHE A 4 3.52 -18.57 -18.57
N PHE A 5 4.63 -18.50 -19.30
CA PHE A 5 5.99 -18.70 -18.78
C PHE A 5 6.89 -17.54 -19.20
N GLY A 6 7.91 -17.21 -18.41
CA GLY A 6 8.80 -16.08 -18.68
C GLY A 6 8.08 -14.75 -18.46
N LYS A 7 7.39 -14.63 -17.32
CA LYS A 7 6.63 -13.42 -16.96
C LYS A 7 7.54 -12.24 -16.61
N THR A 8 8.76 -12.55 -16.20
CA THR A 8 9.80 -11.58 -15.87
C THR A 8 10.79 -11.51 -17.02
N TRP A 9 11.52 -10.40 -17.14
CA TRP A 9 12.54 -10.26 -18.19
C TRP A 9 13.65 -11.34 -18.03
N TRP A 10 13.91 -11.81 -16.80
CA TRP A 10 14.90 -12.86 -16.53
C TRP A 10 14.37 -14.26 -16.87
N GLY A 11 13.10 -14.56 -16.59
CA GLY A 11 12.45 -15.78 -17.06
C GLY A 11 12.34 -15.81 -18.59
N GLU A 12 12.05 -14.68 -19.22
CA GLU A 12 12.10 -14.52 -20.67
C GLU A 12 13.52 -14.76 -21.21
N SER A 13 14.56 -14.21 -20.54
CA SER A 13 15.96 -14.42 -20.92
C SER A 13 16.35 -15.90 -20.88
N TRP A 14 15.86 -16.66 -19.90
CA TRP A 14 16.02 -18.12 -19.87
C TRP A 14 15.33 -18.81 -21.06
N LEU A 15 14.10 -18.41 -21.38
CA LEU A 15 13.38 -18.98 -22.52
C LEU A 15 13.93 -18.56 -23.88
N ASN A 16 14.62 -17.42 -23.96
CA ASN A 16 15.28 -16.95 -25.18
C ASN A 16 16.40 -17.89 -25.62
N ALA A 17 16.98 -18.72 -24.74
CA ALA A 17 17.88 -19.80 -25.14
C ALA A 17 17.21 -20.82 -26.08
N LEU A 18 15.88 -20.91 -26.07
CA LEU A 18 15.10 -21.74 -27.00
C LEU A 18 14.76 -21.02 -28.31
N SER A 19 15.06 -19.72 -28.43
CA SER A 19 14.94 -19.01 -29.70
C SER A 19 15.98 -19.58 -30.67
N GLN A 20 15.61 -19.84 -31.93
CA GLN A 20 16.42 -20.55 -32.95
C GLN A 20 16.38 -22.10 -32.93
N ILE A 21 15.38 -22.73 -32.31
CA ILE A 21 15.10 -24.15 -32.58
C ILE A 21 14.31 -24.29 -33.89
N ASP A 22 14.89 -24.96 -34.89
CA ASP A 22 14.33 -25.14 -36.24
C ASP A 22 13.00 -25.93 -36.30
N TYR A 23 12.55 -26.52 -35.19
CA TYR A 23 11.38 -27.40 -35.14
C TYR A 23 10.13 -26.72 -34.54
N SER A 24 9.38 -26.04 -35.40
CA SER A 24 8.19 -25.23 -35.11
C SER A 24 7.10 -25.90 -34.23
N ASN A 25 6.95 -27.23 -34.26
CA ASN A 25 5.88 -27.93 -33.54
C ASN A 25 6.28 -28.54 -32.18
N ARG A 26 7.54 -28.45 -31.74
CA ARG A 26 8.01 -29.11 -30.50
C ARG A 26 7.79 -28.24 -29.26
N LEU A 27 8.11 -26.95 -29.36
CA LEU A 27 7.93 -25.99 -28.26
C LEU A 27 6.46 -25.83 -27.83
N PRO A 28 5.47 -25.70 -28.74
CA PRO A 28 4.06 -25.63 -28.33
C PRO A 28 3.59 -26.89 -27.60
N ARG A 29 4.08 -28.07 -28.02
CA ARG A 29 3.78 -29.35 -27.35
C ARG A 29 4.44 -29.43 -25.97
N GLY A 30 5.69 -29.00 -25.84
CA GLY A 30 6.38 -28.90 -24.55
C GLY A 30 5.67 -27.96 -23.57
N SER A 31 5.23 -26.79 -24.04
CA SER A 31 4.41 -25.86 -23.25
C SER A 31 3.09 -26.49 -22.80
N ARG A 32 2.44 -27.29 -23.65
CA ARG A 32 1.23 -28.04 -23.26
C ARG A 32 1.54 -29.06 -22.15
N TYR A 33 2.64 -29.81 -22.27
CA TYR A 33 3.09 -30.78 -21.26
C TYR A 33 3.47 -30.11 -19.93
N ALA A 34 4.06 -28.92 -19.97
CA ALA A 34 4.32 -28.14 -18.77
C ALA A 34 3.01 -27.73 -18.07
N ARG A 35 1.97 -27.38 -18.83
CA ARG A 35 0.69 -26.88 -18.27
C ARG A 35 -0.26 -27.97 -17.79
N ASN A 36 -0.25 -29.15 -18.39
CA ASN A 36 -1.24 -30.20 -18.09
C ASN A 36 -0.80 -31.17 -16.97
N GLY A 37 0.24 -30.85 -16.21
CA GLY A 37 0.76 -31.70 -15.13
C GLY A 37 1.49 -32.96 -15.62
N SER A 38 1.99 -32.98 -16.86
CA SER A 38 2.82 -34.08 -17.36
C SER A 38 4.20 -34.12 -16.69
N VAL A 39 4.74 -33.00 -16.22
CA VAL A 39 5.98 -32.99 -15.41
C VAL A 39 5.63 -33.44 -13.99
N LYS A 40 6.19 -34.57 -13.55
CA LYS A 40 5.86 -35.26 -12.29
C LYS A 40 6.80 -34.95 -11.15
N SER A 41 8.07 -34.67 -11.44
CA SER A 41 9.06 -34.22 -10.46
C SER A 41 10.12 -33.37 -11.15
N ILE A 42 10.69 -32.42 -10.40
CA ILE A 42 11.91 -31.69 -10.74
C ILE A 42 12.76 -31.63 -9.46
N THR A 43 14.07 -31.80 -9.60
CA THR A 43 15.04 -31.62 -8.52
C THR A 43 16.26 -30.93 -9.09
N ILE A 44 16.70 -29.85 -8.43
CA ILE A 44 17.91 -29.12 -8.77
C ILE A 44 18.99 -29.50 -7.75
N ALA A 45 20.07 -30.13 -8.20
CA ALA A 45 21.19 -30.50 -7.34
C ALA A 45 22.50 -30.45 -8.11
N GLY A 46 23.53 -29.83 -7.53
CA GLY A 46 24.89 -29.79 -8.11
C GLY A 46 24.97 -29.18 -9.52
N GLY A 47 24.11 -28.22 -9.85
CA GLY A 47 24.04 -27.61 -11.19
C GLY A 47 23.36 -28.47 -12.27
N ALA A 48 22.70 -29.57 -11.86
CA ALA A 48 21.91 -30.42 -12.74
C ALA A 48 20.43 -30.39 -12.35
N ILE A 49 19.57 -30.34 -13.37
CA ILE A 49 18.12 -30.49 -13.27
C ILE A 49 17.81 -31.95 -13.58
N GLN A 50 17.28 -32.68 -12.61
CA GLN A 50 16.71 -34.01 -12.80
C GLN A 50 15.19 -33.91 -12.79
N ALA A 51 14.53 -34.57 -13.73
CA ALA A 51 13.07 -34.51 -13.81
C ALA A 51 12.45 -35.80 -14.36
N GLU A 52 11.19 -36.03 -13.99
CA GLU A 52 10.36 -37.09 -14.56
C GLU A 52 9.18 -36.50 -15.31
N VAL A 53 8.99 -36.91 -16.58
CA VAL A 53 7.90 -36.41 -17.42
C VAL A 53 7.07 -37.55 -17.97
N GLN A 54 5.79 -37.55 -17.60
CA GLN A 54 4.80 -38.48 -18.10
C GLN A 54 4.52 -38.21 -19.58
N GLY A 55 4.82 -39.22 -20.41
CA GLY A 55 4.49 -39.25 -21.83
C GLY A 55 3.51 -40.38 -22.15
N SER A 56 3.69 -40.99 -23.31
CA SER A 56 2.88 -42.12 -23.77
C SER A 56 3.29 -43.46 -23.14
N SER A 57 4.50 -43.57 -22.58
CA SER A 57 4.95 -44.75 -21.84
C SER A 57 4.28 -44.87 -20.47
N TYR A 58 4.10 -46.09 -19.97
CA TYR A 58 3.59 -46.34 -18.60
C TYR A 58 4.51 -45.73 -17.53
N LYS A 59 5.84 -45.81 -17.72
CA LYS A 59 6.82 -45.17 -16.83
C LYS A 59 7.17 -43.76 -17.35
N PRO A 60 7.24 -42.74 -16.47
CA PRO A 60 7.72 -41.41 -16.83
C PRO A 60 9.12 -41.45 -17.47
N TYR A 61 9.36 -40.57 -18.43
CA TYR A 61 10.69 -40.40 -19.02
C TYR A 61 11.59 -39.62 -18.08
N LYS A 62 12.84 -40.06 -17.96
CA LYS A 62 13.86 -39.41 -17.14
C LYS A 62 14.56 -38.33 -17.96
N ILE A 63 14.76 -37.17 -17.35
CA ILE A 63 15.36 -36.00 -17.97
C ILE A 63 16.52 -35.51 -17.09
N SER A 64 17.62 -35.18 -17.75
CA SER A 64 18.76 -34.49 -17.15
C SER A 64 19.11 -33.27 -17.99
N ILE A 65 19.18 -32.09 -17.37
CA ILE A 65 19.65 -30.85 -18.01
C ILE A 65 20.76 -30.26 -17.14
N THR A 66 21.92 -29.98 -17.72
CA THR A 66 23.08 -29.46 -16.99
C THR A 66 23.61 -28.21 -17.65
N LEU A 67 23.96 -27.24 -16.80
CA LEU A 67 24.57 -25.97 -17.16
C LEU A 67 26.06 -26.02 -16.79
N PRO A 68 27.00 -25.57 -17.64
CA PRO A 68 28.40 -25.45 -17.24
C PRO A 68 28.55 -24.46 -16.07
N PRO A 69 29.39 -24.76 -15.06
CA PRO A 69 29.66 -23.85 -13.95
C PRO A 69 30.47 -22.64 -14.40
N PHE A 70 30.47 -21.56 -13.62
CA PHE A 70 31.32 -20.42 -13.90
C PHE A 70 32.79 -20.71 -13.57
N ALA A 71 33.69 -20.16 -14.38
CA ALA A 71 35.12 -20.18 -14.07
C ALA A 71 35.37 -19.37 -12.78
N PRO A 72 36.05 -19.94 -11.76
CA PRO A 72 36.22 -19.29 -10.45
C PRO A 72 36.80 -17.87 -10.52
N SER A 73 37.82 -17.65 -11.37
CA SER A 73 38.47 -16.34 -11.53
C SER A 73 37.60 -15.27 -12.20
N LYS A 74 36.64 -15.68 -13.04
CA LYS A 74 35.65 -14.75 -13.61
C LYS A 74 34.55 -14.45 -12.61
N LEU A 75 34.10 -15.48 -11.86
CA LEU A 75 33.12 -15.33 -10.80
C LEU A 75 33.62 -14.37 -9.70
N GLU A 76 34.88 -14.51 -9.27
CA GLU A 76 35.46 -13.63 -8.25
C GLU A 76 35.48 -12.16 -8.70
N ARG A 77 35.88 -11.89 -9.94
CA ARG A 77 35.87 -10.53 -10.51
C ARG A 77 34.45 -9.98 -10.61
N PHE A 78 33.49 -10.77 -11.08
CA PHE A 78 32.08 -10.37 -11.11
C PHE A 78 31.52 -10.04 -9.73
N LEU A 79 31.83 -10.85 -8.71
CA LEU A 79 31.41 -10.58 -7.33
C LEU A 79 32.05 -9.29 -6.79
N GLN A 80 33.30 -9.01 -7.16
CA GLN A 80 33.97 -7.77 -6.80
C GLN A 80 33.31 -6.56 -7.48
N SER A 81 33.04 -6.63 -8.78
CA SER A 81 32.33 -5.60 -9.54
C SER A 81 30.91 -5.35 -9.01
N LEU A 82 30.20 -6.39 -8.55
CA LEU A 82 28.91 -6.23 -7.87
C LEU A 82 29.02 -5.52 -6.52
N LYS A 83 30.06 -5.80 -5.72
CA LYS A 83 30.29 -5.12 -4.42
C LYS A 83 30.53 -3.62 -4.59
N GLU A 84 31.08 -3.20 -5.73
CA GLU A 84 31.25 -1.79 -6.09
C GLU A 84 29.93 -1.09 -6.47
N HIS A 85 28.86 -1.85 -6.67
CA HIS A 85 27.51 -1.38 -6.96
C HIS A 85 26.49 -1.86 -5.90
N PRO A 86 26.54 -1.31 -4.66
CA PRO A 86 25.66 -1.72 -3.58
C PRO A 86 24.16 -1.66 -3.89
N SER A 87 23.73 -0.78 -4.81
CA SER A 87 22.33 -0.70 -5.26
C SER A 87 21.88 -1.97 -5.98
N LEU A 88 22.73 -2.56 -6.82
CA LEU A 88 22.44 -3.81 -7.51
C LEU A 88 22.38 -4.97 -6.51
N VAL A 89 23.27 -4.97 -5.51
CA VAL A 89 23.22 -5.94 -4.40
C VAL A 89 21.92 -5.80 -3.61
N SER A 90 21.50 -4.57 -3.27
CA SER A 90 20.22 -4.36 -2.58
C SER A 90 19.00 -4.79 -3.41
N LYS A 91 19.02 -4.63 -4.74
CA LYS A 91 17.97 -5.16 -5.64
C LYS A 91 17.94 -6.68 -5.69
N LEU A 92 19.11 -7.32 -5.82
CA LEU A 92 19.24 -8.78 -5.73
C LEU A 92 18.69 -9.31 -4.42
N LEU A 93 19.05 -8.65 -3.32
CA LEU A 93 18.54 -8.95 -1.99
C LEU A 93 17.03 -8.73 -1.85
N ASN A 94 16.35 -8.09 -2.81
CA ASN A 94 14.89 -8.00 -2.91
C ASN A 94 14.31 -8.97 -3.96
N ARG A 95 15.08 -10.00 -4.37
CA ARG A 95 14.77 -10.95 -5.46
C ARG A 95 14.49 -10.26 -6.80
N GLN A 96 15.11 -9.11 -7.03
CA GLN A 96 15.03 -8.38 -8.30
C GLN A 96 16.37 -8.49 -9.03
N LEU A 97 16.36 -9.14 -10.18
CA LEU A 97 17.50 -9.13 -11.07
C LEU A 97 17.41 -7.86 -11.94
N ASP A 98 18.32 -6.91 -11.69
CA ASP A 98 18.44 -5.70 -12.51
C ASP A 98 19.21 -6.03 -13.82
N PRO A 99 18.76 -5.57 -15.00
CA PRO A 99 19.48 -5.79 -16.26
C PRO A 99 20.96 -5.36 -16.24
N GLN A 100 21.33 -4.35 -15.46
CA GLN A 100 22.72 -3.89 -15.30
C GLN A 100 23.64 -4.99 -14.73
N ILE A 101 23.09 -5.97 -14.02
CA ILE A 101 23.86 -7.11 -13.49
C ILE A 101 24.37 -8.00 -14.63
N LEU A 102 23.63 -8.09 -15.75
CA LEU A 102 24.05 -8.86 -16.92
C LEU A 102 25.13 -8.13 -17.69
N GLU A 103 25.04 -6.80 -17.77
CA GLU A 103 26.08 -5.97 -18.38
C GLU A 103 27.39 -6.17 -17.62
N LEU A 104 27.37 -6.05 -16.29
CA LEU A 104 28.53 -6.34 -15.43
C LEU A 104 29.05 -7.77 -15.60
N ALA A 105 28.16 -8.77 -15.68
CA ALA A 105 28.57 -10.14 -15.91
C ALA A 105 29.26 -10.32 -17.28
N LYS A 106 28.70 -9.71 -18.33
CA LYS A 106 29.24 -9.75 -19.69
C LYS A 106 30.61 -9.07 -19.78
N ASP A 107 30.80 -7.93 -19.12
CA ASP A 107 32.08 -7.23 -19.07
C ASP A 107 33.18 -8.10 -18.43
N GLU A 108 32.82 -8.92 -17.45
CA GLU A 108 33.71 -9.91 -16.83
C GLU A 108 33.78 -11.25 -17.60
N GLY A 109 33.10 -11.34 -18.74
CA GLY A 109 33.07 -12.51 -19.62
C GLY A 109 32.28 -13.70 -19.06
N LEU A 110 31.27 -13.44 -18.23
CA LEU A 110 30.29 -14.41 -17.72
C LEU A 110 28.95 -14.29 -18.44
N GLN A 111 28.38 -15.44 -18.79
CA GLN A 111 27.04 -15.55 -19.35
C GLN A 111 26.11 -16.16 -18.29
N ILE A 112 25.28 -15.31 -17.66
CA ILE A 112 24.34 -15.77 -16.63
C ILE A 112 23.34 -16.75 -17.23
N PHE A 113 22.60 -16.29 -18.24
CA PHE A 113 21.65 -17.10 -18.98
C PHE A 113 22.32 -17.78 -20.19
N PRO A 114 21.85 -18.98 -20.57
CA PRO A 114 22.24 -19.57 -21.85
C PRO A 114 21.76 -18.69 -23.02
N GLU A 115 22.57 -18.57 -24.08
CA GLU A 115 22.19 -17.84 -25.30
C GLU A 115 21.57 -18.77 -26.33
N SER A 116 21.94 -20.05 -26.30
CA SER A 116 21.42 -21.10 -27.16
C SER A 116 21.11 -22.36 -26.38
N TRP A 117 20.18 -23.17 -26.87
CA TRP A 117 19.91 -24.51 -26.35
C TRP A 117 21.14 -25.42 -26.40
N LYS A 118 22.14 -25.10 -27.24
CA LYS A 118 23.43 -25.81 -27.31
C LYS A 118 24.31 -25.59 -26.07
N ASP A 119 24.05 -24.53 -25.30
CA ASP A 119 24.75 -24.25 -24.04
C ASP A 119 24.26 -25.16 -22.89
N LEU A 120 23.21 -25.94 -23.15
CA LEU A 120 22.60 -26.88 -22.23
C LEU A 120 22.97 -28.31 -22.64
N SER A 121 23.60 -29.04 -21.73
CA SER A 121 23.73 -30.49 -21.89
C SER A 121 22.40 -31.14 -21.51
N MET A 122 21.71 -31.73 -22.48
CA MET A 122 20.35 -32.24 -22.32
C MET A 122 20.25 -33.72 -22.67
N HIS A 123 19.66 -34.50 -21.78
CA HIS A 123 19.34 -35.90 -22.01
C HIS A 123 17.88 -36.20 -21.66
N CYS A 124 17.22 -37.01 -22.48
CA CYS A 124 15.89 -37.54 -22.20
C CYS A 124 15.83 -39.02 -22.59
N SER A 125 15.25 -39.85 -21.73
CA SER A 125 15.11 -41.29 -21.98
C SER A 125 13.99 -41.65 -22.97
N CYS A 126 13.47 -40.69 -23.73
CA CYS A 126 12.41 -40.92 -24.72
C CYS A 126 13.00 -41.36 -26.06
N PRO A 127 12.25 -42.11 -26.90
CA PRO A 127 12.74 -42.60 -28.18
C PRO A 127 12.88 -41.51 -29.27
N ASP A 128 12.61 -40.24 -28.94
CA ASP A 128 12.72 -39.10 -29.86
C ASP A 128 14.16 -38.63 -29.91
N SER A 129 14.78 -38.68 -31.10
CA SER A 129 16.18 -38.29 -31.31
C SER A 129 16.40 -36.77 -31.31
N ALA A 130 15.33 -35.97 -31.35
CA ALA A 130 15.45 -34.52 -31.37
C ALA A 130 15.77 -33.94 -29.99
N VAL A 131 16.68 -32.97 -29.96
CA VAL A 131 17.07 -32.21 -28.78
C VAL A 131 16.86 -30.72 -29.05
N PRO A 132 16.00 -30.01 -28.28
CA PRO A 132 15.13 -30.54 -27.23
C PRO A 132 13.88 -31.26 -27.79
N CYS A 133 13.54 -32.41 -27.21
CA CYS A 133 12.25 -33.07 -27.41
C CYS A 133 11.14 -32.31 -26.66
N LYS A 134 9.87 -32.70 -26.85
CA LYS A 134 8.74 -32.07 -26.12
C LYS A 134 8.85 -32.19 -24.60
N HIS A 135 9.47 -33.25 -24.09
CA HIS A 135 9.63 -33.46 -22.64
C HIS A 135 10.73 -32.55 -22.07
N LEU A 136 11.85 -32.41 -22.77
CA LEU A 136 12.90 -31.43 -22.43
C LEU A 136 12.35 -30.00 -22.43
N ALA A 137 11.62 -29.63 -23.49
CA ALA A 137 10.97 -28.33 -23.57
C ALA A 137 9.99 -28.11 -22.41
N ALA A 138 9.25 -29.13 -21.97
CA ALA A 138 8.35 -29.02 -20.81
C ALA A 138 9.10 -28.71 -19.51
N VAL A 139 10.24 -29.36 -19.26
CA VAL A 139 11.09 -29.06 -18.08
C VAL A 139 11.66 -27.65 -18.16
N ILE A 140 12.15 -27.22 -19.33
CA ILE A 140 12.71 -25.87 -19.50
C ILE A 140 11.64 -24.79 -19.22
N TYR A 141 10.40 -25.00 -19.65
CA TYR A 141 9.28 -24.11 -19.29
C TYR A 141 8.99 -24.10 -17.78
N LYS A 142 9.05 -25.25 -17.10
CA LYS A 142 8.85 -25.31 -15.64
C LYS A 142 9.98 -24.66 -14.85
N ILE A 143 11.23 -24.79 -15.32
CA ILE A 143 12.37 -24.08 -14.72
C ILE A 143 12.23 -22.56 -14.94
N SER A 144 11.70 -22.11 -16.08
CA SER A 144 11.38 -20.70 -16.28
C SER A 144 10.40 -20.16 -15.23
N GLU A 145 9.42 -20.96 -14.81
CA GLU A 145 8.44 -20.60 -13.79
C GLU A 145 9.11 -20.45 -12.41
N GLN A 146 10.04 -21.35 -12.07
CA GLN A 146 10.85 -21.23 -10.85
C GLN A 146 11.78 -20.00 -10.91
N ILE A 147 12.41 -19.73 -12.05
CA ILE A 147 13.25 -18.54 -12.25
C ILE A 147 12.42 -17.25 -12.18
N ASP A 148 11.19 -17.24 -12.72
CA ASP A 148 10.25 -16.11 -12.59
C ASP A 148 9.94 -15.79 -11.11
N LEU A 149 9.80 -16.82 -10.26
CA LEU A 149 9.55 -16.68 -8.81
C LEU A 149 10.82 -16.30 -8.03
N ASP A 150 11.98 -16.84 -8.45
CA ASP A 150 13.26 -16.63 -7.79
C ASP A 150 14.42 -16.58 -8.82
N PRO A 151 14.98 -15.40 -9.11
CA PRO A 151 16.08 -15.29 -10.06
C PRO A 151 17.37 -15.97 -9.56
N PHE A 152 17.50 -16.31 -8.28
CA PHE A 152 18.68 -17.01 -7.76
C PHE A 152 18.82 -18.44 -8.31
N VAL A 153 17.72 -19.06 -8.74
CA VAL A 153 17.73 -20.39 -9.35
C VAL A 153 18.71 -20.47 -10.52
N VAL A 154 18.87 -19.43 -11.35
CA VAL A 154 19.82 -19.46 -12.46
C VAL A 154 21.28 -19.53 -11.98
N PHE A 155 21.59 -18.93 -10.84
CA PHE A 155 22.93 -18.98 -10.25
C PHE A 155 23.18 -20.35 -9.59
N GLU A 156 22.17 -20.92 -8.93
CA GLU A 156 22.26 -22.28 -8.37
C GLU A 156 22.50 -23.34 -9.45
N LEU A 157 21.87 -23.19 -10.62
CA LEU A 157 22.12 -24.03 -11.80
C LEU A 157 23.58 -23.93 -12.30
N ARG A 158 24.25 -22.82 -12.01
CA ARG A 158 25.68 -22.59 -12.30
C ARG A 158 26.58 -22.92 -11.10
N GLN A 159 26.02 -23.54 -10.07
CA GLN A 159 26.68 -23.91 -8.80
C GLN A 159 27.15 -22.70 -7.98
N VAL A 160 26.46 -21.57 -8.11
CA VAL A 160 26.75 -20.34 -7.36
C VAL A 160 25.63 -20.03 -6.40
N LYS A 161 25.94 -20.07 -5.11
CA LYS A 161 25.06 -19.56 -4.06
C LYS A 161 25.32 -18.08 -3.85
N LEU A 162 24.73 -17.27 -4.72
CA LEU A 162 25.03 -15.84 -4.80
C LEU A 162 24.78 -15.09 -3.48
N LEU A 163 23.74 -15.46 -2.74
CA LEU A 163 23.44 -14.86 -1.43
C LEU A 163 24.52 -15.16 -0.38
N GLU A 164 25.08 -16.38 -0.36
CA GLU A 164 26.18 -16.74 0.54
C GLU A 164 27.45 -15.91 0.24
N ALA A 165 27.69 -15.58 -1.03
CA ALA A 165 28.82 -14.74 -1.44
C ALA A 165 28.73 -13.28 -0.95
N PHE A 166 27.54 -12.84 -0.54
CA PHE A 166 27.30 -11.52 0.05
C PHE A 166 27.12 -11.55 1.57
N GLN A 167 27.23 -12.71 2.24
CA GLN A 167 27.09 -12.79 3.69
C GLN A 167 28.19 -11.98 4.40
N GLY A 168 27.79 -10.90 5.07
CA GLY A 168 28.63 -9.93 5.79
C GLY A 168 27.78 -8.98 6.65
N GLU A 169 28.42 -8.07 7.40
CA GLU A 169 27.74 -7.11 8.30
C GLU A 169 26.61 -6.35 7.56
N GLY A 170 25.35 -6.65 7.88
CA GLY A 170 24.15 -5.99 7.31
C GLY A 170 23.26 -6.84 6.37
N THR A 171 23.69 -8.02 5.90
CA THR A 171 22.85 -8.87 5.01
C THR A 171 21.90 -9.83 5.75
N GLY A 172 22.19 -10.17 7.01
CA GLY A 172 21.40 -11.14 7.79
C GLY A 172 19.94 -10.72 7.99
N THR A 173 19.70 -9.47 8.40
CA THR A 173 18.36 -8.89 8.60
C THR A 173 17.52 -8.88 7.32
N VAL A 174 18.18 -8.83 6.16
CA VAL A 174 17.54 -8.74 4.86
C VAL A 174 17.00 -10.08 4.41
N MET A 175 17.82 -11.12 4.56
CA MET A 175 17.45 -12.49 4.21
C MET A 175 16.31 -13.00 5.10
N GLU A 176 16.26 -12.56 6.36
CA GLU A 176 15.21 -12.91 7.32
C GLU A 176 13.84 -12.30 6.91
N ASN A 177 13.82 -11.08 6.39
CA ASN A 177 12.58 -10.41 5.95
C ASN A 177 11.91 -11.06 4.72
N GLN A 178 12.60 -11.96 4.01
CA GLN A 178 12.10 -12.63 2.81
C GLN A 178 11.50 -14.01 3.07
N ARG A 179 11.80 -14.60 4.23
CA ARG A 179 11.20 -15.86 4.64
C ARG A 179 9.75 -15.61 5.01
N VAL A 180 8.87 -16.54 4.61
CA VAL A 180 7.50 -16.54 5.14
C VAL A 180 7.57 -17.00 6.59
N PRO A 181 7.20 -16.16 7.56
CA PRO A 181 7.29 -16.52 8.97
C PRO A 181 6.26 -17.60 9.32
N MET A 182 6.58 -18.43 10.31
CA MET A 182 5.60 -19.33 10.91
C MET A 182 4.65 -18.56 11.83
N LEU A 183 3.44 -19.08 12.06
CA LEU A 183 2.45 -18.38 12.90
C LEU A 183 2.93 -18.19 14.35
N ASP A 184 3.60 -19.19 14.91
CA ASP A 184 4.18 -19.12 16.26
C ASP A 184 5.29 -18.08 16.35
N GLU A 185 6.14 -17.95 15.31
CA GLU A 185 7.08 -16.83 15.20
C GLU A 185 6.31 -15.49 15.24
N LEU A 186 5.22 -15.35 14.48
CA LEU A 186 4.45 -14.11 14.45
C LEU A 186 3.71 -13.77 15.75
N LEU A 187 3.32 -14.77 16.55
CA LEU A 187 2.56 -14.60 17.79
C LEU A 187 3.45 -14.56 19.05
N LEU A 188 4.65 -15.14 19.02
CA LEU A 188 5.48 -15.39 20.21
C LEU A 188 6.82 -14.63 20.24
N LEU A 189 7.05 -13.65 19.36
CA LEU A 189 8.34 -12.93 19.30
C LEU A 189 8.60 -12.03 20.51
N GLN A 190 9.28 -12.58 21.53
CA GLN A 190 10.51 -12.03 22.10
C GLN A 190 11.46 -13.16 22.58
N ASN A 191 12.56 -13.39 21.85
CA ASN A 191 13.91 -13.64 22.40
C ASN A 191 14.95 -13.90 21.29
N SER A 192 15.20 -12.90 20.43
CA SER A 192 16.42 -12.89 19.61
C SER A 192 16.74 -11.48 19.11
N ASN A 193 17.27 -10.64 19.99
CA ASN A 193 18.51 -9.93 19.72
C ASN A 193 19.14 -9.38 21.02
N LYS A 194 20.39 -9.78 21.24
CA LYS A 194 21.18 -9.66 22.49
C LYS A 194 21.66 -8.23 22.76
N SER A 195 21.52 -7.79 24.01
CA SER A 195 22.55 -7.19 24.88
C SER A 195 21.87 -6.84 26.21
N SER A 196 22.28 -7.20 27.41
CA SER A 196 23.47 -7.84 27.98
C SER A 196 23.08 -8.32 29.39
N ASN A 197 23.72 -9.37 29.89
CA ASN A 197 23.63 -9.88 31.26
C ASN A 197 23.45 -8.78 32.33
N LYS A 198 22.37 -8.88 33.12
CA LYS A 198 22.45 -8.94 34.59
C LYS A 198 21.11 -9.31 35.22
N SER A 199 21.19 -10.35 36.04
CA SER A 199 20.39 -10.63 37.23
C SER A 199 18.89 -10.84 37.03
N GLY A 200 18.47 -12.08 37.25
CA GLY A 200 17.08 -12.43 37.46
C GLY A 200 16.47 -11.59 38.57
N ASN A 201 15.36 -10.93 38.23
CA ASN A 201 14.38 -10.53 39.21
C ASN A 201 13.04 -11.06 38.72
N LYS A 202 12.45 -11.94 39.52
CA LYS A 202 11.04 -12.33 39.41
C LYS A 202 10.22 -11.04 39.46
N VAL A 203 9.69 -10.60 38.31
CA VAL A 203 8.69 -9.54 38.29
C VAL A 203 7.38 -10.18 38.75
N GLN A 204 7.14 -10.12 40.06
CA GLN A 204 5.80 -10.26 40.62
C GLN A 204 4.91 -9.22 39.94
N GLY A 205 3.88 -9.69 39.23
CA GLY A 205 2.83 -8.85 38.68
C GLY A 205 2.14 -8.10 39.80
N LYS A 206 2.56 -6.84 40.02
CA LYS A 206 1.73 -5.88 40.73
C LYS A 206 0.62 -5.49 39.77
N ASN A 207 -0.61 -5.92 40.09
CA ASN A 207 -1.86 -5.32 39.59
C ASN A 207 -1.75 -3.79 39.71
N LYS A 208 -1.34 -3.12 38.63
CA LYS A 208 -1.66 -1.71 38.46
C LYS A 208 -3.12 -1.69 38.05
N GLN A 209 -3.96 -1.19 38.96
CA GLN A 209 -5.32 -0.78 38.62
C GLN A 209 -5.24 0.08 37.35
N VAL A 210 -5.76 -0.46 36.25
CA VAL A 210 -6.00 0.30 35.03
C VAL A 210 -7.01 1.38 35.41
N PRO A 211 -6.71 2.66 35.21
CA PRO A 211 -7.61 3.72 35.62
C PRO A 211 -8.93 3.55 34.89
N SER A 212 -10.05 3.75 35.60
CA SER A 212 -11.42 3.72 35.12
C SER A 212 -11.73 4.91 34.19
N VAL A 213 -10.94 5.01 33.12
CA VAL A 213 -11.11 5.99 32.05
C VAL A 213 -12.04 5.37 31.02
N THR A 214 -13.10 6.07 30.64
CA THR A 214 -13.92 5.67 29.50
C THR A 214 -13.08 5.76 28.23
N LEU A 215 -12.76 4.63 27.60
CA LEU A 215 -12.04 4.61 26.32
C LEU A 215 -12.89 5.32 25.26
N LYS A 216 -12.38 6.44 24.74
CA LYS A 216 -12.97 7.15 23.59
C LYS A 216 -12.01 7.10 22.42
N LEU A 217 -12.31 6.22 21.46
CA LEU A 217 -11.64 6.19 20.16
C LEU A 217 -12.43 7.10 19.21
N ALA A 218 -11.78 8.15 18.72
CA ALA A 218 -12.35 9.06 17.74
C ALA A 218 -11.85 8.66 16.35
N TYR A 219 -12.75 8.16 15.50
CA TYR A 219 -12.42 7.71 14.14
C TYR A 219 -12.60 8.79 13.07
N GLY A 220 -13.07 9.99 13.45
CA GLY A 220 -13.34 11.08 12.51
C GLY A 220 -12.10 11.60 11.78
N ASP A 221 -10.93 11.49 12.41
CA ASP A 221 -9.65 11.92 11.84
C ASP A 221 -8.99 10.83 10.97
N LEU A 222 -9.57 9.63 10.91
CA LEU A 222 -9.01 8.53 10.13
C LEU A 222 -9.24 8.77 8.63
N LYS A 223 -8.15 9.04 7.92
CA LYS A 223 -8.15 9.27 6.47
C LYS A 223 -8.43 7.98 5.71
N ASP A 224 -9.08 8.11 4.55
CA ASP A 224 -9.20 7.01 3.60
C ASP A 224 -7.83 6.75 2.95
N ILE A 225 -7.24 5.57 3.22
CA ILE A 225 -5.89 5.21 2.77
C ILE A 225 -5.85 3.98 1.86
N GLU A 226 -7.01 3.50 1.37
CA GLU A 226 -7.11 2.40 0.41
C GLU A 226 -6.22 2.61 -0.82
N ALA A 227 -6.45 3.72 -1.55
CA ALA A 227 -5.75 3.97 -2.81
C ALA A 227 -4.22 4.10 -2.62
N PRO A 228 -3.71 4.87 -1.62
CA PRO A 228 -2.28 4.88 -1.33
C PRO A 228 -1.69 3.50 -0.97
N LEU A 229 -2.41 2.66 -0.21
CA LEU A 229 -1.95 1.30 0.11
C LEU A 229 -1.89 0.42 -1.13
N VAL A 230 -2.95 0.40 -1.95
CA VAL A 230 -2.98 -0.39 -3.19
C VAL A 230 -1.86 0.04 -4.14
N ALA A 231 -1.55 1.34 -4.21
CA ALA A 231 -0.48 1.88 -5.04
C ALA A 231 0.94 1.42 -4.61
N LEU A 232 1.13 0.93 -3.38
CA LEU A 232 2.40 0.35 -2.95
C LEU A 232 2.66 -1.02 -3.62
N LEU A 233 1.63 -1.71 -4.12
CA LEU A 233 1.76 -3.06 -4.65
C LEU A 233 2.02 -3.09 -6.16
N LYS A 234 2.83 -4.06 -6.61
CA LYS A 234 3.09 -4.27 -8.03
C LYS A 234 1.85 -4.86 -8.74
N PRO A 235 1.50 -4.38 -9.95
CA PRO A 235 0.28 -4.80 -10.65
C PRO A 235 0.26 -6.27 -11.08
N ALA A 236 1.39 -6.77 -11.60
CA ALA A 236 1.55 -8.13 -12.13
C ALA A 236 2.47 -8.98 -11.23
N PRO A 237 1.99 -9.49 -10.08
CA PRO A 237 2.81 -10.32 -9.22
C PRO A 237 3.14 -11.67 -9.87
N VAL A 238 4.38 -12.12 -9.73
CA VAL A 238 4.90 -13.36 -10.33
C VAL A 238 4.14 -14.61 -9.91
N PHE A 239 3.62 -14.63 -8.66
CA PHE A 239 2.85 -15.76 -8.12
C PHE A 239 1.50 -15.99 -8.80
N TYR A 240 0.97 -15.00 -9.53
CA TYR A 240 -0.36 -15.07 -10.11
C TYR A 240 -0.32 -15.42 -11.60
N SER A 241 -1.00 -16.50 -12.01
CA SER A 241 -0.96 -17.04 -13.38
C SER A 241 -2.24 -16.81 -14.20
N GLY A 242 -3.15 -15.98 -13.71
CA GLY A 242 -4.39 -15.64 -14.43
C GLY A 242 -4.17 -14.77 -15.67
N THR A 243 -5.20 -14.67 -16.52
CA THR A 243 -5.16 -13.93 -17.79
C THR A 243 -5.18 -12.40 -17.65
N LYS A 244 -5.53 -11.90 -16.46
CA LYS A 244 -5.56 -10.48 -16.09
C LYS A 244 -4.68 -10.29 -14.85
N ASP A 245 -4.16 -9.09 -14.67
CA ASP A 245 -3.37 -8.72 -13.49
C ASP A 245 -4.13 -8.97 -12.18
N PHE A 246 -3.40 -9.36 -11.14
CA PHE A 246 -4.00 -9.67 -9.84
C PHE A 246 -4.38 -8.40 -9.07
N LEU A 247 -3.59 -7.32 -9.17
CA LEU A 247 -3.81 -6.11 -8.38
C LEU A 247 -5.20 -5.48 -8.61
N PRO A 248 -5.72 -5.35 -9.84
CA PRO A 248 -7.09 -4.88 -10.04
C PRO A 248 -8.15 -5.77 -9.38
N LYS A 249 -7.96 -7.09 -9.40
CA LYS A 249 -8.87 -8.04 -8.72
C LYS A 249 -8.82 -7.89 -7.21
N TYR A 250 -7.61 -7.80 -6.66
CA TYR A 250 -7.37 -7.56 -5.24
C TYR A 250 -7.99 -6.23 -4.78
N SER A 251 -7.73 -5.13 -5.52
CA SER A 251 -8.29 -3.81 -5.23
C SER A 251 -9.81 -3.82 -5.30
N GLN A 252 -10.41 -4.48 -6.30
CA GLN A 252 -11.86 -4.60 -6.38
C GLN A 252 -12.45 -5.43 -5.22
N ALA A 253 -11.76 -6.47 -4.77
CA ALA A 253 -12.18 -7.24 -3.60
C ALA A 253 -12.08 -6.41 -2.31
N LEU A 254 -10.97 -5.68 -2.12
CA LEU A 254 -10.79 -4.77 -0.99
C LEU A 254 -11.83 -3.64 -0.98
N HIS A 255 -12.11 -3.04 -2.14
CA HIS A 255 -13.14 -2.01 -2.25
C HIS A 255 -14.53 -2.53 -1.89
N ARG A 256 -14.86 -3.79 -2.26
CA ARG A 256 -16.10 -4.45 -1.84
C ARG A 256 -16.18 -4.60 -0.32
N VAL A 257 -15.08 -5.01 0.33
CA VAL A 257 -14.98 -5.10 1.79
C VAL A 257 -15.26 -3.73 2.43
N ILE A 258 -14.64 -2.67 1.92
CA ILE A 258 -14.82 -1.28 2.39
C ILE A 258 -16.29 -0.85 2.29
N LEU A 259 -16.95 -1.12 1.16
CA LEU A 259 -18.36 -0.78 0.96
C LEU A 259 -19.28 -1.53 1.92
N GLN A 260 -19.04 -2.82 2.18
CA GLN A 260 -19.82 -3.58 3.16
C GLN A 260 -19.58 -3.09 4.60
N ALA A 261 -18.35 -2.77 4.96
CA ALA A 261 -18.04 -2.23 6.29
C ALA A 261 -18.74 -0.88 6.53
N ASN A 262 -18.73 0.02 5.54
CA ASN A 262 -19.47 1.30 5.64
C ASN A 262 -20.97 1.07 5.80
N LYS A 263 -21.54 0.10 5.06
CA LYS A 263 -22.96 -0.27 5.20
C LYS A 263 -23.29 -0.76 6.61
N ILE A 264 -22.44 -1.59 7.22
CA ILE A 264 -22.64 -2.07 8.60
C ILE A 264 -22.60 -0.91 9.60
N ILE A 265 -21.66 0.03 9.45
CA ILE A 265 -21.56 1.22 10.31
C ILE A 265 -22.80 2.10 10.19
N ASP A 266 -23.32 2.30 8.97
CA ASP A 266 -24.52 3.10 8.75
C ASP A 266 -25.78 2.42 9.31
N GLN A 267 -25.87 1.09 9.22
CA GLN A 267 -26.95 0.30 9.81
C GLN A 267 -26.92 0.32 11.34
N ASP A 268 -25.74 0.19 11.97
CA ASP A 268 -25.57 0.30 13.43
C ASP A 268 -25.98 1.69 13.94
N ARG A 269 -25.68 2.76 13.17
CA ARG A 269 -26.15 4.11 13.50
C ARG A 269 -27.67 4.23 13.48
N GLN A 270 -28.33 3.59 12.51
CA GLN A 270 -29.80 3.62 12.38
C GLN A 270 -30.47 2.76 13.45
N SER A 271 -29.98 1.55 13.73
CA SER A 271 -30.56 0.66 14.74
C SER A 271 -30.47 1.23 16.15
N ARG A 272 -29.40 1.96 16.49
CA ARG A 272 -29.26 2.70 17.76
C ARG A 272 -30.26 3.85 17.90
N GLN A 273 -30.77 4.41 16.81
CA GLN A 273 -31.85 5.40 16.86
C GLN A 273 -33.23 4.76 17.07
N GLU A 274 -33.39 3.48 16.67
CA GLU A 274 -34.67 2.75 16.72
C GLU A 274 -34.85 1.85 17.96
N GLY A 275 -33.85 1.76 18.85
CA GLY A 275 -34.04 1.21 20.20
C GLY A 275 -34.39 -0.27 20.28
N LYS A 276 -33.80 -1.12 19.41
CA LYS A 276 -33.99 -2.58 19.47
C LYS A 276 -33.01 -3.20 20.48
N GLU A 277 -33.47 -3.44 21.71
CA GLU A 277 -32.73 -4.24 22.69
C GLU A 277 -32.85 -5.73 22.32
N LEU A 278 -31.80 -6.29 21.70
CA LEU A 278 -31.55 -7.73 21.77
C LEU A 278 -31.11 -8.03 23.21
N GLN A 279 -31.67 -9.04 23.86
CA GLN A 279 -31.38 -9.34 25.28
C GLN A 279 -29.86 -9.51 25.46
N PRO A 280 -29.16 -8.53 26.07
CA PRO A 280 -27.73 -8.58 26.12
C PRO A 280 -27.31 -9.56 27.22
N PHE A 281 -26.08 -10.05 27.10
CA PHE A 281 -25.40 -10.81 28.13
C PHE A 281 -25.58 -10.17 29.52
N SER A 282 -25.40 -10.97 30.57
CA SER A 282 -25.35 -10.44 31.93
C SER A 282 -24.24 -9.38 32.01
N ARG A 283 -24.44 -8.34 32.83
CA ARG A 283 -23.40 -7.34 33.14
C ARG A 283 -22.10 -7.97 33.68
N HIS A 284 -22.21 -9.20 34.19
CA HIS A 284 -21.11 -9.99 34.75
C HIS A 284 -20.49 -10.98 33.76
N SER A 285 -21.03 -11.11 32.54
CA SER A 285 -20.50 -12.05 31.56
C SER A 285 -19.08 -11.67 31.14
N HIS A 286 -18.24 -12.68 30.96
CA HIS A 286 -16.88 -12.54 30.49
C HIS A 286 -16.73 -13.19 29.12
N VAL A 287 -16.03 -12.51 28.22
CA VAL A 287 -15.57 -13.11 26.97
C VAL A 287 -14.07 -13.37 27.07
N LEU A 288 -13.64 -14.57 26.72
CA LEU A 288 -12.25 -14.94 26.49
C LEU A 288 -12.06 -15.25 25.01
N VAL A 289 -10.91 -14.88 24.45
CA VAL A 289 -10.61 -15.12 23.03
C VAL A 289 -9.41 -16.04 22.90
N LEU A 290 -9.60 -17.12 22.16
CA LEU A 290 -8.57 -18.12 21.89
C LEU A 290 -8.16 -18.06 20.42
N ILE A 291 -6.86 -18.27 20.16
CA ILE A 291 -6.31 -18.46 18.81
C ILE A 291 -5.52 -19.76 18.77
N ASP A 292 -5.73 -20.54 17.72
CA ASP A 292 -4.98 -21.78 17.47
C ASP A 292 -3.84 -21.62 16.44
N GLU A 293 -3.14 -22.73 16.16
CA GLU A 293 -2.03 -22.81 15.20
C GLU A 293 -2.44 -22.57 13.73
N ALA A 294 -3.73 -22.61 13.41
CA ALA A 294 -4.27 -22.31 12.09
C ALA A 294 -4.78 -20.87 11.98
N PHE A 295 -4.56 -20.05 13.04
CA PHE A 295 -5.11 -18.71 13.17
C PHE A 295 -6.65 -18.69 13.15
N CYS A 296 -7.28 -19.75 13.67
CA CYS A 296 -8.72 -19.79 13.91
C CYS A 296 -9.01 -19.18 15.28
N GLY A 297 -9.92 -18.22 15.32
CA GLY A 297 -10.38 -17.58 16.56
C GLY A 297 -11.59 -18.29 17.13
N GLU A 298 -11.57 -18.55 18.44
CA GLU A 298 -12.74 -19.02 19.19
C GLU A 298 -13.07 -18.00 20.28
N PHE A 299 -14.35 -17.62 20.36
CA PHE A 299 -14.87 -16.69 21.35
C PHE A 299 -15.62 -17.50 22.40
N LEU A 300 -15.17 -17.44 23.65
CA LEU A 300 -15.79 -18.12 24.77
C LEU A 300 -16.52 -17.09 25.62
N LEU A 301 -17.85 -17.18 25.67
CA LEU A 301 -18.67 -16.40 26.59
C LEU A 301 -18.99 -17.26 27.80
N ASP A 302 -18.53 -16.87 28.98
CA ASP A 302 -18.73 -17.63 30.22
C ASP A 302 -18.38 -19.13 30.03
N ASP A 303 -17.24 -19.39 29.39
CA ASP A 303 -16.69 -20.71 29.01
C ASP A 303 -17.46 -21.49 27.92
N LEU A 304 -18.46 -20.89 27.28
CA LEU A 304 -19.20 -21.50 26.16
C LEU A 304 -18.80 -20.89 24.81
N PRO A 305 -18.54 -21.72 23.78
CA PRO A 305 -18.18 -21.23 22.46
C PRO A 305 -19.36 -20.54 21.78
N VAL A 306 -19.09 -19.35 21.24
CA VAL A 306 -20.06 -18.52 20.50
C VAL A 306 -19.51 -18.17 19.12
N SER A 307 -20.40 -18.05 18.13
CA SER A 307 -19.99 -17.65 16.78
C SER A 307 -19.62 -16.17 16.73
N PHE A 308 -18.70 -15.80 15.84
CA PHE A 308 -18.28 -14.41 15.66
C PHE A 308 -19.46 -13.50 15.26
N GLU A 309 -20.29 -13.94 14.30
CA GLU A 309 -21.44 -13.18 13.79
C GLU A 309 -22.41 -12.81 14.93
N GLN A 310 -22.86 -13.81 15.70
CA GLN A 310 -23.77 -13.59 16.83
C GLN A 310 -23.15 -12.72 17.91
N THR A 311 -21.86 -12.92 18.19
CA THR A 311 -21.12 -12.12 19.18
C THR A 311 -21.02 -10.66 18.75
N ALA A 312 -20.68 -10.42 17.49
CA ALA A 312 -20.55 -9.07 16.94
C ALA A 312 -21.89 -8.33 16.93
N GLU A 313 -22.97 -8.97 16.46
CA GLU A 313 -24.31 -8.37 16.45
C GLU A 313 -24.77 -8.01 17.86
N THR A 314 -24.63 -8.94 18.80
CA THR A 314 -25.06 -8.75 20.19
C THR A 314 -24.26 -7.65 20.87
N ILE A 315 -22.92 -7.68 20.77
CA ILE A 315 -22.07 -6.70 21.45
C ILE A 315 -22.25 -5.30 20.84
N LEU A 316 -22.30 -5.18 19.52
CA LEU A 316 -22.42 -3.86 18.88
C LEU A 316 -23.78 -3.18 19.12
N SER A 317 -24.81 -3.95 19.46
CA SER A 317 -26.13 -3.43 19.89
C SER A 317 -26.12 -2.77 21.28
N ILE A 318 -25.08 -2.98 22.11
CA ILE A 318 -25.00 -2.39 23.45
C ILE A 318 -24.90 -0.86 23.32
N PRO A 319 -25.83 -0.08 23.91
CA PRO A 319 -25.73 1.37 23.89
C PRO A 319 -24.46 1.83 24.60
N ALA A 320 -23.69 2.73 23.99
CA ALA A 320 -22.41 3.19 24.52
C ALA A 320 -22.50 3.79 25.95
N VAL A 321 -23.68 4.28 26.34
CA VAL A 321 -23.96 4.80 27.69
C VAL A 321 -23.94 3.69 28.75
N HIS A 322 -24.32 2.46 28.39
CA HIS A 322 -24.35 1.32 29.30
C HIS A 322 -23.02 0.55 29.34
N LEU A 323 -22.09 0.81 28.43
CA LEU A 323 -20.80 0.12 28.37
C LEU A 323 -20.00 0.12 29.69
N PRO A 324 -20.00 1.20 30.50
CA PRO A 324 -19.34 1.21 31.82
C PRO A 324 -19.93 0.23 32.83
N ASP A 325 -21.16 -0.25 32.62
CA ASP A 325 -21.85 -1.19 33.51
C ASP A 325 -21.45 -2.66 33.25
N TYR A 326 -20.70 -2.94 32.19
CA TYR A 326 -20.26 -4.28 31.80
C TYR A 326 -18.82 -4.56 32.24
N GLN A 327 -18.47 -5.85 32.31
CA GLN A 327 -17.08 -6.30 32.48
C GLN A 327 -16.14 -5.71 31.41
N GLN A 328 -14.87 -5.50 31.80
CA GLN A 328 -13.84 -4.92 30.93
C GLN A 328 -13.64 -5.74 29.64
N SER A 329 -13.79 -7.06 29.71
CA SER A 329 -13.74 -7.98 28.55
C SER A 329 -14.75 -7.62 27.47
N ILE A 330 -15.99 -7.29 27.85
CA ILE A 330 -17.05 -6.89 26.93
C ILE A 330 -16.75 -5.51 26.35
N ALA A 331 -16.31 -4.56 27.17
CA ALA A 331 -15.95 -3.22 26.72
C ALA A 331 -14.81 -3.24 25.68
N VAL A 332 -13.79 -4.07 25.92
CA VAL A 332 -12.64 -4.24 25.01
C VAL A 332 -13.08 -4.88 23.69
N LEU A 333 -13.94 -5.89 23.73
CA LEU A 333 -14.49 -6.51 22.52
C LEU A 333 -15.38 -5.55 21.73
N PHE A 334 -16.23 -4.77 22.39
CA PHE A 334 -17.02 -3.72 21.76
C PHE A 334 -16.14 -2.71 21.02
N HIS A 335 -15.15 -2.15 21.71
CA HIS A 335 -14.23 -1.18 21.11
C HIS A 335 -13.35 -1.81 20.02
N GLY A 336 -12.93 -3.06 20.19
CA GLY A 336 -12.16 -3.80 19.19
C GLY A 336 -12.96 -4.06 17.91
N LEU A 337 -14.23 -4.47 18.02
CA LEU A 337 -15.13 -4.70 16.88
C LEU A 337 -15.38 -3.40 16.11
N GLN A 338 -15.70 -2.31 16.82
CA GLN A 338 -15.87 -0.99 16.22
C GLN A 338 -14.57 -0.50 15.57
N PHE A 339 -13.42 -0.70 16.22
CA PHE A 339 -12.13 -0.26 15.68
C PHE A 339 -11.79 -1.04 14.40
N ALA A 340 -11.96 -2.36 14.40
CA ALA A 340 -11.76 -3.20 13.22
C ALA A 340 -12.68 -2.76 12.06
N LEU A 341 -13.98 -2.53 12.32
CA LEU A 341 -14.93 -2.03 11.31
C LEU A 341 -14.54 -0.67 10.74
N HIS A 342 -14.10 0.28 11.58
CA HIS A 342 -13.66 1.59 11.11
C HIS A 342 -12.35 1.53 10.32
N LEU A 343 -11.42 0.65 10.67
CA LEU A 343 -10.23 0.39 9.86
C LEU A 343 -10.60 -0.19 8.49
N LEU A 344 -11.52 -1.15 8.45
CA LEU A 344 -12.05 -1.72 7.21
C LEU A 344 -12.72 -0.64 6.36
N ALA A 345 -13.60 0.18 6.93
CA ALA A 345 -14.33 1.23 6.23
C ALA A 345 -13.43 2.33 5.64
N LYS A 346 -12.22 2.50 6.20
CA LYS A 346 -11.20 3.45 5.72
C LYS A 346 -10.11 2.80 4.86
N GLY A 347 -10.21 1.49 4.61
CA GLY A 347 -9.19 0.70 3.92
C GLY A 347 -7.85 0.67 4.66
N ALA A 348 -7.83 0.96 5.96
CA ALA A 348 -6.64 1.09 6.80
C ALA A 348 -6.17 -0.26 7.35
N ILE A 349 -6.10 -1.27 6.48
CA ILE A 349 -5.75 -2.65 6.80
C ILE A 349 -4.75 -3.21 5.79
N ILE A 350 -3.89 -4.12 6.24
CA ILE A 350 -2.86 -4.73 5.40
C ILE A 350 -2.83 -6.25 5.60
N PRO A 351 -2.65 -7.05 4.54
CA PRO A 351 -2.49 -8.49 4.67
C PRO A 351 -1.05 -8.86 5.05
N GLN A 352 -0.90 -9.99 5.73
CA GLN A 352 0.37 -10.63 6.04
C GLN A 352 0.25 -12.13 5.80
N VAL A 353 1.23 -12.69 5.09
CA VAL A 353 1.30 -14.13 4.80
C VAL A 353 2.09 -14.85 5.89
N PHE A 354 1.66 -16.06 6.21
CA PHE A 354 2.34 -16.93 7.17
C PHE A 354 2.19 -18.40 6.80
N LEU A 355 3.06 -19.24 7.37
CA LEU A 355 2.97 -20.70 7.28
C LEU A 355 2.37 -21.28 8.56
N THR A 356 1.41 -22.19 8.39
CA THR A 356 0.91 -23.04 9.47
C THR A 356 1.94 -24.12 9.83
N LYS A 357 1.80 -24.79 10.99
CA LYS A 357 2.67 -25.93 11.35
C LYS A 357 2.65 -27.08 10.34
N LYS A 358 1.60 -27.18 9.51
CA LYS A 358 1.47 -28.17 8.44
C LYS A 358 2.24 -27.78 7.16
N GLY A 359 2.77 -26.55 7.08
CA GLY A 359 3.39 -25.99 5.89
C GLY A 359 2.42 -25.27 4.96
N ASP A 360 1.11 -25.26 5.27
CA ASP A 360 0.16 -24.53 4.44
C ASP A 360 0.32 -23.02 4.61
N THR A 361 0.15 -22.29 3.50
CA THR A 361 0.14 -20.83 3.45
C THR A 361 -1.25 -20.27 3.73
N LYS A 362 -1.33 -19.30 4.64
CA LYS A 362 -2.53 -18.52 4.97
C LYS A 362 -2.23 -17.03 5.00
N ILE A 363 -3.29 -16.21 4.90
CA ILE A 363 -3.24 -14.76 5.07
C ILE A 363 -3.96 -14.40 6.38
N ARG A 364 -3.37 -13.47 7.13
CA ARG A 364 -4.05 -12.71 8.19
C ARG A 364 -4.04 -11.24 7.85
N TRP A 365 -4.99 -10.48 8.41
CA TRP A 365 -5.07 -9.04 8.20
C TRP A 365 -4.72 -8.28 9.46
N LEU A 366 -4.00 -7.18 9.31
CA LEU A 366 -3.49 -6.34 10.39
C LEU A 366 -3.98 -4.90 10.23
N PRO A 367 -4.06 -4.13 11.32
CA PRO A 367 -4.17 -2.68 11.21
C PRO A 367 -2.97 -2.13 10.41
N ALA A 368 -3.21 -1.14 9.54
CA ALA A 368 -2.15 -0.52 8.73
C ALA A 368 -1.28 0.43 9.58
N LEU A 369 -0.42 -0.13 10.44
CA LEU A 369 0.49 0.61 11.33
C LEU A 369 1.55 1.45 10.59
N ILE A 370 1.59 1.36 9.26
CA ILE A 370 2.35 2.29 8.43
C ILE A 370 1.83 3.73 8.57
N SER A 371 0.50 3.91 8.73
CA SER A 371 -0.13 5.19 9.01
C SER A 371 0.10 5.63 10.46
N SER A 372 0.53 6.87 10.63
CA SER A 372 0.72 7.49 11.94
C SER A 372 -0.58 7.58 12.76
N GLU A 373 -1.70 7.85 12.09
CA GLU A 373 -3.03 7.97 12.68
C GLU A 373 -3.50 6.63 13.24
N VAL A 374 -3.30 5.54 12.48
CA VAL A 374 -3.61 4.17 12.94
C VAL A 374 -2.75 3.78 14.14
N ARG A 375 -1.44 4.11 14.13
CA ARG A 375 -0.55 3.87 15.28
C ARG A 375 -1.03 4.56 16.55
N LEU A 376 -1.40 5.84 16.46
CA LEU A 376 -1.90 6.61 17.61
C LEU A 376 -3.19 6.01 18.20
N LEU A 377 -4.11 5.53 17.34
CA LEU A 377 -5.32 4.85 17.79
C LEU A 377 -5.00 3.49 18.41
N MET A 378 -4.05 2.76 17.84
CA MET A 378 -3.57 1.48 18.36
C MET A 378 -2.94 1.63 19.74
N ASP A 379 -2.07 2.62 19.93
CA ASP A 379 -1.44 2.93 21.22
C ASP A 379 -2.49 3.26 22.29
N ARG A 380 -3.53 4.01 21.93
CA ARG A 380 -4.66 4.28 22.83
C ARG A 380 -5.43 3.01 23.15
N PHE A 381 -5.77 2.19 22.17
CA PHE A 381 -6.50 0.93 22.39
C PHE A 381 -5.72 -0.03 23.29
N ALA A 382 -4.41 -0.18 23.05
CA ALA A 382 -3.52 -1.04 23.84
C ALA A 382 -3.47 -0.65 25.32
N GLN A 383 -3.60 0.65 25.67
CA GLN A 383 -3.63 1.09 27.08
C GLN A 383 -4.82 0.57 27.89
N PHE A 384 -5.93 0.19 27.22
CA PHE A 384 -7.16 -0.31 27.86
C PHE A 384 -7.34 -1.82 27.74
N TYR A 385 -6.57 -2.43 26.86
CA TYR A 385 -6.60 -3.86 26.60
C TYR A 385 -6.14 -4.63 27.86
N PRO A 386 -6.80 -5.70 28.31
CA PRO A 386 -6.39 -6.45 29.50
C PRO A 386 -5.35 -7.52 29.15
N ALA A 387 -4.35 -7.71 30.02
CA ALA A 387 -3.32 -8.73 29.81
C ALA A 387 -3.92 -10.15 29.87
N GLY A 388 -3.59 -11.00 28.89
CA GLY A 388 -4.03 -12.40 28.84
C GLY A 388 -5.49 -12.58 28.41
N TYR A 389 -6.10 -11.55 27.83
CA TYR A 389 -7.43 -11.57 27.22
C TYR A 389 -7.47 -12.43 25.94
N LEU A 390 -6.37 -12.44 25.20
CA LEU A 390 -6.13 -13.30 24.05
C LEU A 390 -5.13 -14.39 24.45
N GLN A 391 -5.49 -15.64 24.23
CA GLN A 391 -4.65 -16.78 24.57
C GLN A 391 -4.36 -17.63 23.34
N PHE A 392 -3.09 -18.06 23.22
CA PHE A 392 -2.70 -19.01 22.19
C PHE A 392 -2.81 -20.44 22.73
N VAL A 393 -3.55 -21.28 22.00
CA VAL A 393 -3.81 -22.67 22.39
C VAL A 393 -3.16 -23.61 21.37
N ASP A 394 -2.14 -24.34 21.80
CA ASP A 394 -1.61 -25.50 21.10
C ASP A 394 -2.26 -26.75 21.70
N LYS A 395 -2.59 -27.75 20.85
CA LYS A 395 -3.31 -29.00 21.16
C LYS A 395 -2.79 -29.80 22.36
N LYS A 396 -1.65 -29.44 22.97
CA LYS A 396 -1.10 -30.05 24.20
C LYS A 396 -0.62 -29.08 25.29
N LYS A 397 -0.57 -27.76 25.07
CA LYS A 397 -0.17 -26.74 26.08
C LYS A 397 -0.78 -25.37 25.75
N SER A 398 -1.37 -24.69 26.72
CA SER A 398 -1.62 -23.24 26.61
C SER A 398 -0.30 -22.50 26.81
N ALA A 399 0.02 -21.57 25.91
CA ALA A 399 1.16 -20.69 26.05
C ALA A 399 0.66 -19.24 25.98
N THR A 400 1.10 -18.41 26.92
CA THR A 400 0.75 -16.98 26.92
C THR A 400 1.48 -16.26 25.79
N ILE A 401 0.74 -15.41 25.06
CA ILE A 401 1.27 -14.55 23.99
C ILE A 401 2.30 -13.57 24.58
N ALA A 402 3.36 -13.27 23.82
CA ALA A 402 4.65 -12.81 24.35
C ALA A 402 4.65 -11.44 25.06
N THR A 403 3.80 -10.47 24.69
CA THR A 403 3.72 -9.16 25.37
C THR A 403 2.34 -8.49 25.27
N PHE A 404 2.02 -7.60 26.22
CA PHE A 404 0.75 -6.87 26.34
C PHE A 404 0.41 -5.96 25.14
N ASN A 405 1.39 -5.25 24.58
CA ASN A 405 1.14 -4.34 23.45
C ASN A 405 0.95 -5.11 22.14
N ASP A 406 1.69 -6.20 21.94
CA ASP A 406 1.52 -7.05 20.77
C ASP A 406 0.19 -7.81 20.85
N GLU A 407 -0.27 -8.18 22.06
CA GLU A 407 -1.54 -8.86 22.29
C GLU A 407 -2.73 -8.08 21.72
N ALA A 408 -2.78 -6.75 21.95
CA ALA A 408 -3.83 -5.90 21.41
C ALA A 408 -3.82 -5.85 19.86
N VAL A 409 -2.63 -5.86 19.24
CA VAL A 409 -2.48 -5.90 17.77
C VAL A 409 -2.92 -7.27 17.24
N GLN A 410 -2.54 -8.37 17.89
CA GLN A 410 -2.95 -9.72 17.49
C GLN A 410 -4.47 -9.90 17.64
N PHE A 411 -5.06 -9.36 18.71
CA PHE A 411 -6.50 -9.36 18.91
C PHE A 411 -7.22 -8.60 17.80
N LEU A 412 -6.75 -7.39 17.47
CA LEU A 412 -7.32 -6.63 16.38
C LEU A 412 -7.11 -7.31 15.03
N SER A 413 -5.98 -7.98 14.82
CA SER A 413 -5.70 -8.79 13.63
C SER A 413 -6.73 -9.90 13.44
N LEU A 414 -7.08 -10.57 14.54
CA LEU A 414 -8.10 -11.62 14.56
C LEU A 414 -9.46 -11.04 14.15
N LEU A 415 -9.89 -9.95 14.78
CA LEU A 415 -11.18 -9.32 14.49
C LEU A 415 -11.27 -8.82 13.05
N ILE A 416 -10.22 -8.17 12.54
CA ILE A 416 -10.18 -7.71 11.14
C ILE A 416 -10.30 -8.90 10.20
N SER A 417 -9.59 -9.99 10.47
CA SER A 417 -9.62 -11.19 9.62
C SER A 417 -11.01 -11.84 9.61
N HIS A 418 -11.67 -11.95 10.77
CA HIS A 418 -13.05 -12.45 10.86
C HIS A 418 -14.05 -11.56 10.11
N TRP A 419 -13.95 -10.24 10.28
CA TRP A 419 -14.80 -9.30 9.55
C TRP A 419 -14.63 -9.42 8.03
N ILE A 420 -13.40 -9.59 7.55
CA ILE A 420 -13.12 -9.75 6.12
C ILE A 420 -13.79 -11.01 5.59
N GLU A 421 -13.63 -12.14 6.29
CA GLU A 421 -14.28 -13.40 5.91
C GLU A 421 -15.81 -13.25 5.89
N GLU A 422 -16.38 -12.60 6.92
CA GLU A 422 -17.81 -12.35 7.07
C GLU A 422 -18.39 -11.52 5.91
N VAL A 423 -17.74 -10.40 5.56
CA VAL A 423 -18.23 -9.55 4.46
C VAL A 423 -17.91 -10.11 3.07
N SER A 424 -17.04 -11.12 2.99
CA SER A 424 -16.56 -11.73 1.74
C SER A 424 -17.18 -13.08 1.40
N GLN A 425 -18.25 -13.51 2.08
CA GLN A 425 -18.89 -14.84 1.97
C GLN A 425 -19.41 -15.26 0.57
N ARG A 426 -19.37 -14.39 -0.45
CA ARG A 426 -19.78 -14.77 -1.82
C ARG A 426 -18.82 -15.78 -2.43
N GLN A 427 -19.31 -16.76 -3.19
CA GLN A 427 -18.44 -17.70 -3.89
C GLN A 427 -17.42 -16.97 -4.79
N GLU A 428 -16.13 -17.16 -4.50
CA GLU A 428 -15.03 -16.54 -5.25
C GLU A 428 -14.28 -17.62 -6.04
N PRO A 429 -14.40 -17.64 -7.39
CA PRO A 429 -13.77 -18.68 -8.21
C PRO A 429 -12.24 -18.59 -8.22
N ASP A 430 -11.67 -17.42 -7.94
CA ASP A 430 -10.23 -17.21 -7.94
C ASP A 430 -9.59 -17.74 -6.64
N SER A 431 -8.71 -18.74 -6.74
CA SER A 431 -8.07 -19.36 -5.57
C SER A 431 -7.24 -18.38 -4.73
N PHE A 432 -6.61 -17.39 -5.36
CA PHE A 432 -5.83 -16.39 -4.61
C PHE A 432 -6.74 -15.40 -3.89
N LEU A 433 -7.87 -14.98 -4.48
CA LEU A 433 -8.82 -14.16 -3.74
C LEU A 433 -9.44 -14.93 -2.55
N ARG A 434 -9.66 -16.25 -2.68
CA ARG A 434 -10.05 -17.09 -1.52
C ARG A 434 -8.99 -17.14 -0.43
N LEU A 435 -7.72 -17.28 -0.80
CA LEU A 435 -6.59 -17.24 0.14
C LEU A 435 -6.51 -15.89 0.88
N PHE A 436 -6.77 -14.77 0.20
CA PHE A 436 -6.69 -13.44 0.80
C PHE A 436 -7.93 -13.03 1.61
N PHE A 437 -9.14 -13.36 1.16
CA PHE A 437 -10.38 -12.78 1.70
C PHE A 437 -11.36 -13.80 2.31
N GLN A 438 -11.11 -15.11 2.19
CA GLN A 438 -12.05 -16.16 2.63
C GLN A 438 -11.41 -17.21 3.55
N GLY A 439 -10.31 -16.86 4.24
CA GLY A 439 -9.69 -17.75 5.22
C GLY A 439 -9.09 -19.06 4.67
N ALA A 440 -9.00 -19.20 3.34
CA ALA A 440 -8.54 -20.43 2.72
C ALA A 440 -7.05 -20.72 3.03
N SER A 441 -6.70 -22.01 3.10
CA SER A 441 -5.35 -22.51 3.32
C SER A 441 -4.82 -23.20 2.07
N MET A 442 -3.58 -22.92 1.66
CA MET A 442 -2.99 -23.47 0.43
C MET A 442 -1.59 -24.04 0.68
N ALA A 443 -1.40 -25.33 0.41
CA ALA A 443 -0.12 -26.01 0.63
C ALA A 443 0.95 -25.72 -0.43
N PHE A 444 0.56 -25.33 -1.66
CA PHE A 444 1.47 -25.07 -2.77
C PHE A 444 2.46 -26.22 -3.06
N ASN A 445 1.96 -27.46 -3.05
CA ASN A 445 2.77 -28.68 -3.13
C ASN A 445 3.19 -29.07 -4.56
N GLN A 446 2.72 -28.37 -5.59
CA GLN A 446 3.14 -28.67 -6.97
C GLN A 446 4.52 -28.08 -7.26
N ILE A 447 5.27 -28.70 -8.18
CA ILE A 447 6.63 -28.27 -8.57
C ILE A 447 6.70 -26.80 -9.02
N SER A 448 5.64 -26.31 -9.65
CA SER A 448 5.50 -24.93 -10.09
C SER A 448 4.98 -23.97 -9.02
N GLU A 449 4.54 -24.51 -7.90
CA GLU A 449 4.03 -23.75 -6.78
C GLU A 449 5.11 -23.52 -5.70
N GLU A 450 6.24 -24.22 -5.82
CA GLU A 450 7.43 -24.01 -4.98
C GLU A 450 7.93 -22.56 -5.11
N GLY A 451 7.91 -21.82 -4.00
CA GLY A 451 8.28 -20.40 -3.96
C GLY A 451 7.10 -19.42 -4.06
N ILE A 452 5.86 -19.87 -4.31
CA ILE A 452 4.68 -18.98 -4.35
C ILE A 452 4.50 -18.23 -3.03
N SER A 453 4.61 -18.90 -1.88
CA SER A 453 4.45 -18.27 -0.57
C SER A 453 5.47 -17.15 -0.35
N GLY A 454 6.74 -17.39 -0.76
CA GLY A 454 7.80 -16.38 -0.72
C GLY A 454 7.56 -15.22 -1.70
N ALA A 455 6.99 -15.50 -2.88
CA ALA A 455 6.59 -14.45 -3.82
C ALA A 455 5.42 -13.60 -3.29
N ILE A 456 4.45 -14.21 -2.59
CA ILE A 456 3.39 -13.47 -1.87
C ILE A 456 4.01 -12.59 -0.79
N GLN A 457 4.92 -13.13 0.04
CA GLN A 457 5.63 -12.37 1.06
C GLN A 457 6.38 -11.18 0.45
N THR A 458 7.11 -11.39 -0.65
CA THR A 458 7.86 -10.33 -1.36
C THR A 458 6.94 -9.25 -1.93
N TRP A 459 5.74 -9.63 -2.36
CA TRP A 459 4.73 -8.68 -2.83
C TRP A 459 4.20 -7.83 -1.66
N LEU A 460 3.85 -8.46 -0.54
CA LEU A 460 3.28 -7.83 0.66
C LEU A 460 4.27 -7.12 1.57
N GLN A 461 5.56 -7.43 1.47
CA GLN A 461 6.63 -6.87 2.31
C GLN A 461 6.59 -5.34 2.37
N ARG A 462 6.11 -4.70 1.29
CA ARG A 462 6.00 -3.24 1.17
C ARG A 462 5.12 -2.57 2.22
N TYR A 463 4.14 -3.30 2.75
CA TYR A 463 3.29 -2.81 3.82
C TYR A 463 3.97 -2.78 5.19
N HIS A 464 5.02 -3.58 5.38
CA HIS A 464 5.66 -3.82 6.67
C HIS A 464 6.98 -3.03 6.84
N LEU A 465 7.19 -2.01 6.01
CA LEU A 465 8.44 -1.23 5.93
C LEU A 465 8.50 -0.04 6.91
N GLY A 466 7.40 0.28 7.59
CA GLY A 466 7.17 1.55 8.31
C GLY A 466 7.99 1.83 9.57
N ALA A 467 8.96 0.98 9.93
CA ALA A 467 9.84 1.19 11.10
C ALA A 467 11.34 1.14 10.72
N ALA A 468 11.67 1.62 9.53
CA ALA A 468 13.06 1.67 9.09
C ALA A 468 13.90 2.55 10.02
N LYS A 469 15.02 1.98 10.50
CA LYS A 469 16.04 2.67 11.30
C LYS A 469 16.54 3.96 10.63
N TYR A 470 16.57 3.97 9.30
CA TYR A 470 16.94 5.12 8.48
C TYR A 470 15.71 5.64 7.74
N LYS A 471 15.41 6.94 7.92
CA LYS A 471 14.28 7.58 7.28
C LYS A 471 14.75 8.41 6.09
N PRO A 472 14.45 8.01 4.84
CA PRO A 472 14.73 8.87 3.69
C PRO A 472 13.83 10.11 3.72
N ARG A 473 14.24 11.13 2.99
CA ARG A 473 13.51 12.37 2.78
C ARG A 473 13.81 12.87 1.37
N ILE A 474 12.78 13.28 0.65
CA ILE A 474 12.90 13.80 -0.71
C ILE A 474 12.93 15.33 -0.64
N LEU A 475 13.89 15.94 -1.32
CA LEU A 475 14.00 17.39 -1.46
C LEU A 475 13.66 17.77 -2.88
N VAL A 476 12.64 18.60 -3.06
CA VAL A 476 12.23 19.12 -4.36
C VAL A 476 12.75 20.54 -4.51
N LYS A 477 13.43 20.83 -5.62
CA LYS A 477 13.93 22.15 -5.99
C LYS A 477 13.39 22.55 -7.35
N GLU A 478 12.84 23.76 -7.44
CA GLU A 478 12.39 24.34 -8.71
C GLU A 478 13.58 24.74 -9.57
N THR A 479 13.50 24.51 -10.89
CA THR A 479 14.50 24.96 -11.86
C THR A 479 13.92 25.96 -12.84
N ASN A 480 14.78 26.74 -13.50
CA ASN A 480 14.36 27.80 -14.43
C ASN A 480 13.80 27.28 -15.78
N LYS A 481 13.73 25.96 -16.01
CA LYS A 481 13.37 25.34 -17.30
C LYS A 481 12.11 24.48 -17.21
N ASP A 482 11.10 24.90 -16.44
CA ASP A 482 9.85 24.17 -16.27
C ASP A 482 10.06 22.70 -15.82
N ALA A 483 11.03 22.51 -14.92
CA ALA A 483 11.37 21.21 -14.36
C ALA A 483 11.70 21.32 -12.87
N PHE A 484 11.63 20.18 -12.19
CA PHE A 484 11.92 20.04 -10.76
C PHE A 484 13.05 19.03 -10.57
N ASN A 485 14.02 19.42 -9.75
CA ASN A 485 15.12 18.56 -9.34
C ASN A 485 14.78 17.92 -8.00
N LEU A 486 14.89 16.60 -7.94
CA LEU A 486 14.63 15.80 -6.75
C LEU A 486 15.96 15.22 -6.26
N ASP A 487 16.29 15.52 -5.00
CA ASP A 487 17.42 14.95 -4.25
C ASP A 487 16.89 14.11 -3.10
N ILE A 488 17.72 13.18 -2.60
CA ILE A 488 17.39 12.34 -1.44
C ILE A 488 18.40 12.59 -0.32
N GLU A 489 17.88 12.80 0.87
CA GLU A 489 18.62 12.78 2.13
C GLU A 489 18.11 11.67 3.03
N VAL A 490 18.93 11.23 3.96
CA VAL A 490 18.59 10.17 4.92
C VAL A 490 18.91 10.66 6.33
N GLY A 491 17.97 10.48 7.25
CA GLY A 491 18.19 10.70 8.68
C GLY A 491 19.04 9.60 9.28
N ILE A 492 20.18 9.97 9.89
CA ILE A 492 21.16 9.05 10.49
C ILE A 492 21.36 9.41 11.98
N ASP A 493 20.28 9.45 12.76
CA ASP A 493 20.27 9.31 14.24
C ASP A 493 18.88 9.67 14.80
N SER A 494 18.44 8.95 15.84
CA SER A 494 17.10 9.11 16.44
C SER A 494 17.09 9.84 17.80
N SER A 495 18.24 10.19 18.38
CA SER A 495 18.31 10.44 19.83
C SER A 495 18.36 11.90 20.32
N SER A 496 18.60 12.91 19.48
CA SER A 496 18.47 14.34 19.94
C SER A 496 18.65 15.42 18.87
N SER A 497 19.08 15.09 17.66
CA SER A 497 19.08 16.02 16.52
C SER A 497 18.95 15.21 15.23
N LYS A 498 17.83 15.36 14.52
CA LYS A 498 17.61 14.72 13.20
C LYS A 498 18.62 15.27 12.19
N ARG A 499 19.84 14.73 12.17
CA ARG A 499 20.85 15.09 11.17
C ARG A 499 20.56 14.33 9.89
N PHE A 500 20.18 15.07 8.87
CA PHE A 500 20.01 14.55 7.52
C PHE A 500 21.34 14.61 6.77
N VAL A 501 21.63 13.56 6.00
CA VAL A 501 22.82 13.45 5.15
C VAL A 501 22.38 13.11 3.74
N THR A 502 22.95 13.80 2.74
CA THR A 502 22.66 13.54 1.32
C THR A 502 23.04 12.12 0.93
N LEU A 503 22.24 11.49 0.06
CA LEU A 503 22.53 10.15 -0.45
C LEU A 503 23.89 10.07 -1.17
N ALA A 504 24.29 11.14 -1.86
CA ALA A 504 25.60 11.25 -2.50
C ALA A 504 26.76 11.05 -1.51
N ALA A 505 26.69 11.68 -0.34
CA ALA A 505 27.69 11.51 0.72
C ALA A 505 27.71 10.09 1.27
N ILE A 506 26.54 9.45 1.42
CA ILE A 506 26.42 8.07 1.91
C ILE A 506 27.05 7.07 0.93
N LEU A 507 26.85 7.29 -0.36
CA LEU A 507 27.39 6.44 -1.42
C LEU A 507 28.90 6.61 -1.64
N GLN A 508 29.48 7.75 -1.26
CA GLN A 508 30.87 8.08 -1.58
C GLN A 508 31.82 8.04 -0.38
N GLN A 509 31.34 8.25 0.85
CA GLN A 509 32.21 8.31 2.04
C GLN A 509 32.37 6.93 2.69
N ALA A 510 33.62 6.53 2.96
CA ALA A 510 33.98 5.24 3.57
C ALA A 510 33.37 5.02 4.97
N LYS A 511 33.10 6.09 5.72
CA LYS A 511 32.48 6.00 7.06
C LYS A 511 31.09 5.34 7.07
N TYR A 512 30.44 5.24 5.92
CA TYR A 512 29.15 4.59 5.75
C TYR A 512 29.24 3.16 5.20
N ASP A 513 30.42 2.61 4.95
CA ASP A 513 30.57 1.28 4.32
C ASP A 513 29.76 0.19 5.03
N LYS A 514 29.74 0.21 6.37
CA LYS A 514 29.02 -0.76 7.20
C LYS A 514 27.49 -0.60 7.19
N THR A 515 26.98 0.61 6.99
CA THR A 515 25.54 0.92 7.08
C THR A 515 24.90 1.22 5.72
N ARG A 516 25.71 1.38 4.67
CA ARG A 516 25.27 1.77 3.32
C ARG A 516 24.20 0.83 2.78
N LEU A 517 24.37 -0.48 2.97
CA LEU A 517 23.42 -1.46 2.46
C LEU A 517 22.04 -1.33 3.13
N GLU A 518 22.00 -1.20 4.46
CA GLU A 518 20.76 -0.99 5.22
C GLU A 518 20.07 0.32 4.79
N ILE A 519 20.85 1.39 4.60
CA ILE A 519 20.33 2.68 4.12
C ILE A 519 19.76 2.54 2.71
N LEU A 520 20.46 1.87 1.80
CA LEU A 520 20.00 1.70 0.42
C LEU A 520 18.72 0.87 0.34
N GLN A 521 18.54 -0.09 1.24
CA GLN A 521 17.27 -0.81 1.32
C GLN A 521 16.11 0.07 1.73
N ALA A 522 16.33 1.00 2.66
CA ALA A 522 15.31 1.99 3.02
C ALA A 522 15.01 2.94 1.84
N VAL A 523 16.02 3.34 1.07
CA VAL A 523 15.83 4.23 -0.09
C VAL A 523 15.15 3.52 -1.25
N LEU A 524 15.51 2.26 -1.56
CA LEU A 524 14.91 1.50 -2.67
C LEU A 524 13.41 1.22 -2.50
N GLN A 525 12.86 1.41 -1.30
CA GLN A 525 11.41 1.38 -1.10
C GLN A 525 10.68 2.45 -1.92
N LEU A 526 11.37 3.54 -2.25
CA LEU A 526 10.86 4.63 -3.07
C LEU A 526 10.91 4.34 -4.57
N GLU A 527 11.47 3.22 -5.03
CA GLU A 527 11.72 2.99 -6.46
C GLU A 527 10.43 2.99 -7.31
N GLU A 528 9.33 2.49 -6.75
CA GLU A 528 8.03 2.50 -7.44
C GLU A 528 7.41 3.91 -7.48
N ALA A 529 7.59 4.68 -6.41
CA ALA A 529 7.00 6.01 -6.26
C ALA A 529 7.84 7.12 -6.91
N LEU A 530 9.13 6.89 -7.11
CA LEU A 530 10.10 7.87 -7.60
C LEU A 530 10.79 7.35 -8.87
N PRO A 531 10.41 7.84 -10.06
CA PRO A 531 10.98 7.37 -11.31
C PRO A 531 12.48 7.67 -11.39
N ASN A 532 13.22 6.82 -12.10
CA ASN A 532 14.67 6.91 -12.30
C ASN A 532 15.53 6.82 -11.02
N LEU A 533 14.96 6.41 -9.89
CA LEU A 533 15.70 6.23 -8.64
C LEU A 533 16.87 5.25 -8.79
N GLY A 534 16.67 4.12 -9.49
CA GLY A 534 17.74 3.15 -9.75
C GLY A 534 18.96 3.79 -10.43
N GLN A 535 18.73 4.60 -11.47
CA GLN A 535 19.78 5.29 -12.21
C GLN A 535 20.46 6.40 -11.37
N TYR A 536 19.69 7.11 -10.56
CA TYR A 536 20.20 8.09 -9.61
C TYR A 536 21.19 7.46 -8.62
N ILE A 537 20.84 6.31 -8.05
CA ILE A 537 21.70 5.58 -7.11
C ILE A 537 22.92 4.98 -7.83
N TYR A 538 22.72 4.36 -9.01
CA TYR A 538 23.80 3.80 -9.83
C TYR A 538 24.88 4.85 -10.14
N ASN A 539 24.46 6.08 -10.48
CA ASN A 539 25.35 7.23 -10.72
C ASN A 539 25.89 7.89 -9.44
N LYS A 540 25.84 7.19 -8.30
CA LYS A 540 26.31 7.66 -6.98
C LYS A 540 25.66 8.97 -6.52
N ALA A 541 24.40 9.19 -6.93
CA ALA A 541 23.60 10.38 -6.61
C ALA A 541 24.32 11.71 -6.94
N LYS A 542 25.17 11.73 -7.98
CA LYS A 542 25.94 12.92 -8.37
C LYS A 542 25.10 13.99 -9.08
N SER A 543 24.05 13.57 -9.77
CA SER A 543 23.12 14.46 -10.49
C SER A 543 21.71 14.21 -9.97
N PRO A 544 20.89 15.26 -9.76
CA PRO A 544 19.53 15.11 -9.25
C PRO A 544 18.63 14.38 -10.23
N ILE A 545 17.52 13.83 -9.74
CA ILE A 545 16.44 13.30 -10.57
C ILE A 545 15.67 14.50 -11.14
N VAL A 546 15.54 14.58 -12.47
CA VAL A 546 14.84 15.69 -13.13
C VAL A 546 13.45 15.25 -13.58
N LEU A 547 12.42 15.95 -13.12
CA LEU A 547 11.02 15.74 -13.55
C LEU A 547 10.48 17.01 -14.21
N HIS A 548 9.97 16.87 -15.44
CA HIS A 548 9.23 17.94 -16.12
C HIS A 548 7.85 18.15 -15.50
N GLN A 549 7.20 19.29 -15.75
CA GLN A 549 5.90 19.67 -15.16
C GLN A 549 4.84 18.55 -15.17
N ASP A 550 4.61 17.89 -16.31
CA ASP A 550 3.57 16.85 -16.44
C ASP A 550 3.89 15.61 -15.56
N ALA A 551 5.14 15.15 -15.60
CA ALA A 551 5.61 14.03 -14.76
C ALA A 551 5.63 14.41 -13.27
N PHE A 552 6.00 15.66 -12.96
CA PHE A 552 6.02 16.16 -11.59
C PHE A 552 4.61 16.32 -11.00
N ALA A 553 3.62 16.76 -11.79
CA ALA A 553 2.23 16.82 -11.35
C ALA A 553 1.72 15.42 -10.93
N THR A 554 2.04 14.40 -11.74
CA THR A 554 1.71 13.01 -11.43
C THR A 554 2.42 12.54 -10.15
N PHE A 555 3.71 12.83 -10.02
CA PHE A 555 4.47 12.54 -8.79
C PHE A 555 3.84 13.22 -7.57
N LEU A 556 3.50 14.50 -7.68
CA LEU A 556 2.99 15.31 -6.58
C LEU A 556 1.62 14.86 -6.08
N PHE A 557 0.67 14.60 -6.98
CA PHE A 557 -0.69 14.29 -6.58
C PHE A 557 -0.93 12.80 -6.34
N ASN A 558 -0.17 11.92 -7.02
CA ASN A 558 -0.39 10.48 -6.91
C ASN A 558 0.66 9.79 -6.04
N MET A 559 1.93 10.20 -6.11
CA MET A 559 3.03 9.49 -5.42
C MET A 559 3.38 10.10 -4.06
N VAL A 560 3.33 11.43 -3.89
CA VAL A 560 3.61 12.05 -2.58
C VAL A 560 2.69 11.53 -1.46
N PRO A 561 1.37 11.35 -1.66
CA PRO A 561 0.53 10.73 -0.62
C PRO A 561 0.97 9.31 -0.23
N VAL A 562 1.42 8.52 -1.21
CA VAL A 562 1.96 7.17 -0.99
C VAL A 562 3.26 7.23 -0.18
N ILE A 563 4.15 8.16 -0.52
CA ILE A 563 5.43 8.38 0.17
C ILE A 563 5.18 8.85 1.62
N GLN A 564 4.25 9.77 1.83
CA GLN A 564 3.87 10.26 3.16
C GLN A 564 3.22 9.17 4.01
N LEU A 565 2.45 8.27 3.42
CA LEU A 565 1.90 7.11 4.13
C LEU A 565 3.02 6.23 4.71
N MET A 566 4.17 6.13 4.04
CA MET A 566 5.35 5.42 4.50
C MET A 566 6.15 6.18 5.59
N ASP A 567 5.63 7.30 6.10
CA ASP A 567 6.31 8.19 7.06
C ASP A 567 7.62 8.79 6.48
N ILE A 568 7.63 9.03 5.16
CA ILE A 568 8.74 9.64 4.42
C ILE A 568 8.37 11.09 4.08
N ASP A 569 9.23 12.02 4.50
CA ASP A 569 9.02 13.44 4.26
C ASP A 569 9.34 13.83 2.81
N VAL A 570 8.48 14.67 2.21
CA VAL A 570 8.73 15.33 0.92
C VAL A 570 8.75 16.85 1.14
N LEU A 571 9.94 17.45 1.03
CA LEU A 571 10.13 18.88 1.18
C LEU A 571 9.87 19.60 -0.14
N LEU A 572 8.71 20.26 -0.23
CA LEU A 572 8.29 21.06 -1.38
C LEU A 572 8.78 22.52 -1.27
N PRO A 573 9.13 23.15 -2.41
CA PRO A 573 9.35 24.60 -2.50
C PRO A 573 8.13 25.39 -2.01
N LYS A 574 8.36 26.60 -1.48
CA LYS A 574 7.27 27.48 -1.01
C LYS A 574 6.21 27.77 -2.08
N SER A 575 6.61 27.86 -3.35
CA SER A 575 5.72 28.07 -4.50
C SER A 575 4.71 26.93 -4.69
N LEU A 576 5.01 25.72 -4.18
CA LEU A 576 4.20 24.50 -4.32
C LEU A 576 3.47 24.08 -3.04
N GLN A 577 3.66 24.79 -1.93
CA GLN A 577 2.95 24.47 -0.68
C GLN A 577 1.46 24.80 -0.77
N ASN A 578 1.13 25.88 -1.48
CA ASN A 578 -0.25 26.34 -1.70
C ASN A 578 -0.55 26.37 -3.19
N ILE A 579 -1.04 25.24 -3.73
CA ILE A 579 -1.39 25.12 -5.15
C ILE A 579 -2.81 25.61 -5.35
N LEU A 580 -2.96 26.56 -6.26
CA LEU A 580 -4.24 27.12 -6.63
C LEU A 580 -5.01 26.09 -7.47
N ARG A 581 -6.32 26.00 -7.22
CA ARG A 581 -7.26 25.25 -8.07
C ARG A 581 -8.31 26.20 -8.62
N PRO A 582 -8.72 26.04 -9.88
CA PRO A 582 -9.73 26.89 -10.48
C PRO A 582 -11.10 26.55 -9.88
N LYS A 583 -11.87 27.58 -9.51
CA LYS A 583 -13.25 27.44 -9.06
C LYS A 583 -14.18 28.25 -9.94
N ALA A 584 -15.42 27.81 -10.07
CA ALA A 584 -16.44 28.61 -10.72
C ALA A 584 -16.67 29.88 -9.89
N SER A 585 -16.70 31.02 -10.56
CA SER A 585 -16.97 32.31 -9.94
C SER A 585 -17.81 33.16 -10.91
N MET A 586 -18.18 34.36 -10.51
CA MET A 586 -18.93 35.28 -11.35
C MET A 586 -18.48 36.72 -11.14
N LYS A 587 -18.72 37.53 -12.17
CA LYS A 587 -18.62 38.97 -12.10
C LYS A 587 -20.01 39.57 -12.05
N ILE A 588 -20.29 40.38 -11.04
CA ILE A 588 -21.56 41.08 -10.87
C ILE A 588 -21.42 42.53 -11.32
N SER A 589 -22.26 42.91 -12.27
CA SER A 589 -22.29 44.22 -12.91
C SER A 589 -23.63 44.90 -12.74
N ALA A 590 -23.68 46.23 -12.74
CA ALA A 590 -24.95 46.95 -12.72
C ALA A 590 -25.66 46.88 -14.09
N THR A 591 -26.98 46.67 -14.10
CA THR A 591 -27.80 46.76 -15.33
C THR A 591 -28.14 48.21 -15.64
N LYS A 592 -28.19 48.56 -16.94
CA LYS A 592 -28.60 49.90 -17.40
C LYS A 592 -30.12 49.95 -17.55
N GLY A 593 -30.86 50.12 -16.45
CA GLY A 593 -32.34 50.20 -16.45
C GLY A 593 -32.90 51.22 -15.45
N ASN A 594 -33.93 51.99 -15.86
CA ASN A 594 -34.53 53.10 -15.10
C ASN A 594 -35.58 52.67 -14.02
N GLY A 595 -35.60 51.41 -13.60
CA GLY A 595 -36.58 50.89 -12.63
C GLY A 595 -35.99 50.73 -11.23
N MET A 596 -36.39 51.57 -10.27
CA MET A 596 -35.86 51.57 -8.89
C MET A 596 -36.50 50.53 -7.94
N LEU A 597 -37.40 49.65 -8.41
CA LEU A 597 -38.31 48.90 -7.50
C LEU A 597 -38.08 47.39 -7.45
N LYS A 598 -37.11 46.85 -8.20
CA LYS A 598 -36.83 45.41 -8.22
C LYS A 598 -35.33 45.14 -8.18
N LEU A 599 -34.82 44.91 -6.96
CA LEU A 599 -33.40 44.68 -6.64
C LEU A 599 -32.70 43.69 -7.59
N HIS A 600 -33.37 42.58 -7.85
CA HIS A 600 -32.93 41.50 -8.72
C HIS A 600 -32.83 41.84 -10.21
N GLU A 601 -33.42 42.94 -10.67
CA GLU A 601 -33.33 43.43 -12.05
C GLU A 601 -32.18 44.46 -12.22
N MET A 602 -31.51 44.86 -11.12
CA MET A 602 -30.43 45.88 -11.09
C MET A 602 -29.02 45.29 -11.25
N LEU A 603 -28.87 43.97 -11.12
CA LEU A 603 -27.59 43.26 -11.17
C LEU A 603 -27.60 42.25 -12.32
N ALA A 604 -26.61 42.37 -13.20
CA ALA A 604 -26.26 41.38 -14.20
C ALA A 604 -25.08 40.57 -13.70
N PHE A 605 -24.94 39.33 -14.18
CA PHE A 605 -23.78 38.50 -13.86
C PHE A 605 -23.19 37.91 -15.13
N ASP A 606 -21.86 37.78 -15.13
CA ASP A 606 -21.09 37.08 -16.14
C ASP A 606 -20.29 35.97 -15.46
N TRP A 607 -20.32 34.76 -16.01
CA TRP A 607 -19.54 33.65 -15.46
C TRP A 607 -18.04 33.86 -15.64
N GLN A 608 -17.28 33.55 -14.59
CA GLN A 608 -15.83 33.67 -14.56
C GLN A 608 -15.18 32.50 -13.81
N VAL A 609 -13.85 32.46 -13.78
CA VAL A 609 -13.07 31.45 -13.07
C VAL A 609 -12.21 32.15 -12.02
N ALA A 610 -12.37 31.77 -10.76
CA ALA A 610 -11.51 32.21 -9.68
C ALA A 610 -10.26 31.33 -9.60
N ILE A 611 -9.09 31.97 -9.51
CA ILE A 611 -7.76 31.37 -9.32
C ILE A 611 -7.12 32.09 -8.14
N GLY A 612 -7.28 31.53 -6.94
CA GLY A 612 -6.90 32.22 -5.71
C GLY A 612 -7.78 33.45 -5.48
N ASP A 613 -7.15 34.61 -5.29
CA ASP A 613 -7.76 35.93 -5.06
C ASP A 613 -8.17 36.64 -6.36
N GLN A 614 -7.91 36.03 -7.52
CA GLN A 614 -8.16 36.65 -8.81
C GLN A 614 -9.28 35.95 -9.54
N VAL A 615 -10.11 36.75 -10.22
CA VAL A 615 -11.17 36.24 -11.09
C VAL A 615 -10.84 36.61 -12.52
N ILE A 616 -10.80 35.62 -13.41
CA ILE A 616 -10.50 35.78 -14.85
C ILE A 616 -11.64 35.30 -15.72
N SER A 617 -11.72 35.81 -16.95
CA SER A 617 -12.77 35.39 -17.89
C SER A 617 -12.57 33.95 -18.39
N GLU A 618 -13.65 33.30 -18.81
CA GLU A 618 -13.58 31.95 -19.40
C GLU A 618 -12.62 31.89 -20.60
N ALA A 619 -12.61 32.93 -21.45
CA ALA A 619 -11.74 33.01 -22.62
C ALA A 619 -10.25 33.10 -22.25
N GLU A 620 -9.91 33.86 -21.21
CA GLU A 620 -8.54 33.95 -20.69
C GLU A 620 -8.12 32.65 -20.01
N PHE A 621 -9.02 32.03 -19.24
CA PHE A 621 -8.78 30.72 -18.64
C PHE A 621 -8.54 29.64 -19.71
N ARG A 622 -9.33 29.63 -20.80
CA ARG A 622 -9.13 28.74 -21.94
C ARG A 622 -7.79 28.96 -22.65
N LYS A 623 -7.23 30.18 -22.66
CA LYS A 623 -5.89 30.44 -23.22
C LYS A 623 -4.77 29.85 -22.35
N LEU A 624 -4.97 29.80 -21.04
CA LEU A 624 -4.05 29.13 -20.11
C LEU A 624 -4.09 27.60 -20.26
N LEU A 625 -5.23 27.06 -20.72
CA LEU A 625 -5.45 25.64 -20.95
C LEU A 625 -5.02 25.21 -22.36
N THR A 626 -3.74 24.88 -22.52
CA THR A 626 -3.26 24.22 -23.76
C THR A 626 -3.50 22.71 -23.74
N GLN A 627 -3.47 22.05 -22.57
CA GLN A 627 -3.75 20.62 -22.36
C GLN A 627 -4.26 20.38 -20.92
N SER A 628 -5.03 19.30 -20.69
CA SER A 628 -5.56 18.89 -19.37
C SER A 628 -4.49 18.21 -18.50
N ASP A 629 -4.65 18.23 -17.17
CA ASP A 629 -3.78 17.60 -16.15
C ASP A 629 -2.39 18.25 -16.01
N ARG A 630 -2.36 19.60 -15.98
CA ARG A 630 -1.11 20.36 -15.94
C ARG A 630 -0.95 21.21 -14.68
N LEU A 631 0.30 21.31 -14.26
CA LEU A 631 0.76 22.25 -13.25
C LEU A 631 1.32 23.48 -13.96
N ILE A 632 0.59 24.59 -13.91
CA ILE A 632 0.91 25.83 -14.65
C ILE A 632 1.45 26.85 -13.66
N LYS A 633 2.62 27.42 -13.95
CA LYS A 633 3.14 28.53 -13.16
C LYS A 633 2.29 29.77 -13.40
N TYR A 634 1.65 30.28 -12.35
CA TYR A 634 0.82 31.48 -12.40
C TYR A 634 1.33 32.47 -11.35
N LYS A 635 1.98 33.54 -11.82
CA LYS A 635 2.71 34.50 -10.98
C LYS A 635 3.78 33.81 -10.10
N SER A 636 3.62 33.86 -8.77
CA SER A 636 4.52 33.29 -7.77
C SER A 636 4.07 31.92 -7.25
N GLN A 637 2.94 31.40 -7.73
CA GLN A 637 2.33 30.15 -7.29
C GLN A 637 2.08 29.22 -8.49
N TYR A 638 1.62 28.01 -8.21
CA TYR A 638 1.21 27.05 -9.23
C TYR A 638 -0.30 26.86 -9.21
N LEU A 639 -0.88 26.79 -10.42
CA LEU A 639 -2.25 26.41 -10.68
C LEU A 639 -2.26 24.96 -11.15
N TYR A 640 -3.05 24.10 -10.52
CA TYR A 640 -3.32 22.75 -11.01
C TYR A 640 -4.75 22.65 -11.54
N VAL A 641 -4.89 22.07 -12.74
CA VAL A 641 -6.19 21.84 -13.36
C VAL A 641 -6.34 20.38 -13.74
N SER A 642 -7.22 19.66 -13.02
CA SER A 642 -7.55 18.27 -13.35
C SER A 642 -8.63 18.18 -14.43
N LYS A 643 -8.73 17.02 -15.09
CA LYS A 643 -9.87 16.71 -15.98
C LYS A 643 -11.23 16.85 -15.30
N GLU A 644 -11.34 16.49 -14.03
CA GLU A 644 -12.58 16.61 -13.27
C GLU A 644 -12.94 18.08 -13.03
N ASP A 645 -11.96 18.93 -12.71
CA ASP A 645 -12.17 20.37 -12.57
C ASP A 645 -12.63 20.98 -13.90
N LEU A 646 -12.04 20.57 -15.03
CA LEU A 646 -12.49 21.00 -16.36
C LEU A 646 -13.91 20.54 -16.68
N GLN A 647 -14.26 19.30 -16.34
CA GLN A 647 -15.61 18.79 -16.54
C GLN A 647 -16.63 19.52 -15.67
N LYS A 648 -16.31 19.76 -14.38
CA LYS A 648 -17.17 20.53 -13.48
C LYS A 648 -17.35 21.96 -13.96
N LEU A 649 -16.27 22.64 -14.33
CA LEU A 649 -16.34 24.00 -14.89
C LEU A 649 -17.12 24.01 -16.21
N HIS A 650 -16.87 23.05 -17.11
CA HIS A 650 -17.59 22.95 -18.37
C HIS A 650 -19.08 22.65 -18.18
N GLN A 651 -19.44 21.73 -17.29
CA GLN A 651 -20.83 21.46 -16.91
C GLN A 651 -21.46 22.71 -16.32
N HIS A 652 -20.78 23.37 -15.40
CA HIS A 652 -21.26 24.59 -14.77
C HIS A 652 -21.46 25.76 -15.76
N PHE A 653 -20.61 25.87 -16.80
CA PHE A 653 -20.77 26.89 -17.85
C PHE A 653 -21.77 26.49 -18.96
N SER A 654 -21.96 25.19 -19.21
CA SER A 654 -22.80 24.68 -20.31
C SER A 654 -24.24 24.41 -19.87
N ASP A 655 -24.42 23.91 -18.65
CA ASP A 655 -25.71 23.88 -17.99
C ASP A 655 -26.07 25.34 -17.72
N ARG A 656 -26.90 25.92 -18.58
CA ARG A 656 -27.55 27.22 -18.38
C ARG A 656 -28.51 27.16 -17.18
N LYS A 657 -28.02 26.84 -15.97
CA LYS A 657 -28.75 27.14 -14.76
C LYS A 657 -28.83 28.65 -14.69
N VAL A 658 -30.01 29.17 -15.03
CA VAL A 658 -30.46 30.49 -14.62
C VAL A 658 -30.28 30.49 -13.10
N ILE A 659 -29.19 31.08 -12.61
CA ILE A 659 -29.04 31.35 -11.19
C ILE A 659 -30.28 32.12 -10.78
N GLN A 660 -30.97 31.68 -9.73
CA GLN A 660 -32.13 32.41 -9.25
C GLN A 660 -31.66 33.81 -8.86
N PRO A 661 -32.37 34.89 -9.21
CA PRO A 661 -31.86 36.23 -8.98
C PRO A 661 -31.53 36.54 -7.50
N MET A 662 -32.16 35.81 -6.57
CA MET A 662 -31.84 35.84 -5.13
C MET A 662 -30.47 35.24 -4.78
N ASP A 663 -30.01 34.23 -5.51
CA ASP A 663 -28.69 33.65 -5.33
C ASP A 663 -27.58 34.60 -5.82
N VAL A 664 -27.83 35.37 -6.90
CA VAL A 664 -26.93 36.45 -7.36
C VAL A 664 -26.82 37.53 -6.30
N LEU A 665 -27.94 37.95 -5.70
CA LEU A 665 -27.92 38.91 -4.60
C LEU A 665 -27.21 38.36 -3.36
N ARG A 666 -27.44 37.08 -3.01
CA ARG A 666 -26.74 36.42 -1.90
C ARG A 666 -25.23 36.46 -2.14
N ALA A 667 -24.79 36.03 -3.32
CA ALA A 667 -23.38 36.06 -3.71
C ALA A 667 -22.82 37.49 -3.67
N ALA A 668 -23.56 38.49 -4.15
CA ALA A 668 -23.16 39.89 -4.11
C ALA A 668 -22.96 40.44 -2.68
N LEU A 669 -23.77 39.96 -1.72
CA LEU A 669 -23.70 40.37 -0.31
C LEU A 669 -22.66 39.56 0.48
N SER A 670 -22.45 38.30 0.13
CA SER A 670 -21.43 37.45 0.76
C SER A 670 -20.04 37.64 0.15
N GLU A 671 -19.94 38.30 -1.01
CA GLU A 671 -18.72 38.40 -1.82
C GLU A 671 -18.11 37.04 -2.17
N ASP A 672 -18.94 35.98 -2.15
CA ASP A 672 -18.56 34.58 -2.31
C ASP A 672 -19.65 33.84 -3.10
N TYR A 673 -19.22 33.00 -4.06
CA TYR A 673 -20.05 31.98 -4.68
C TYR A 673 -19.38 30.60 -4.59
N GLU A 674 -20.05 29.63 -3.94
CA GLU A 674 -19.57 28.25 -3.75
C GLU A 674 -18.17 28.13 -3.12
N GLY A 675 -17.82 29.05 -2.23
CA GLY A 675 -16.52 29.11 -1.55
C GLY A 675 -15.41 29.70 -2.41
N ALA A 676 -15.76 30.61 -3.33
CA ALA A 676 -14.85 31.31 -4.23
C ALA A 676 -15.20 32.80 -4.35
N ASP A 677 -14.19 33.65 -4.35
CA ASP A 677 -14.35 35.11 -4.45
C ASP A 677 -15.03 35.49 -5.76
N ILE A 678 -15.92 36.48 -5.72
CA ILE A 678 -16.59 37.05 -6.89
C ILE A 678 -16.07 38.45 -7.22
N ALA A 679 -16.15 38.85 -8.48
CA ALA A 679 -15.76 40.20 -8.90
C ALA A 679 -16.97 41.14 -8.93
N ILE A 680 -16.98 42.22 -8.17
CA ILE A 680 -18.06 43.21 -8.19
C ILE A 680 -17.61 44.49 -8.89
N SER A 681 -18.38 44.94 -9.89
CA SER A 681 -18.10 46.23 -10.54
C SER A 681 -18.36 47.41 -9.58
N LEU A 682 -17.63 48.52 -9.76
CA LEU A 682 -17.78 49.72 -8.92
C LEU A 682 -19.22 50.25 -8.87
N ASP A 683 -19.97 50.14 -9.97
CA ASP A 683 -21.36 50.60 -10.02
C ASP A 683 -22.31 49.65 -9.30
N ALA A 684 -22.08 48.33 -9.38
CA ALA A 684 -22.82 47.35 -8.59
C ALA A 684 -22.55 47.51 -7.08
N ALA A 685 -21.28 47.73 -6.69
CA ALA A 685 -20.90 47.98 -5.31
C ALA A 685 -21.62 49.19 -4.71
N LYS A 686 -21.73 50.30 -5.46
CA LYS A 686 -22.49 51.50 -5.05
C LYS A 686 -23.99 51.23 -4.87
N ILE A 687 -24.57 50.35 -5.68
CA ILE A 687 -25.98 49.95 -5.54
C ILE A 687 -26.14 49.16 -4.24
N ILE A 688 -25.29 48.16 -4.00
CA ILE A 688 -25.31 47.33 -2.80
C ILE A 688 -25.11 48.17 -1.53
N GLU A 689 -24.13 49.09 -1.52
CA GLU A 689 -23.85 49.97 -0.38
C GLU A 689 -25.02 50.90 -0.04
N LYS A 690 -25.74 51.41 -1.05
CA LYS A 690 -26.95 52.23 -0.83
C LYS A 690 -28.08 51.44 -0.18
N LEU A 691 -28.13 50.12 -0.37
CA LEU A 691 -29.17 49.24 0.11
C LEU A 691 -28.88 48.68 1.51
N THR A 692 -27.60 48.49 1.85
CA THR A 692 -27.16 48.02 3.17
C THR A 692 -26.95 49.15 4.18
N LYS A 693 -26.86 50.41 3.71
CA LYS A 693 -26.86 51.58 4.58
C LYS A 693 -28.21 51.76 5.28
N VAL A 694 -28.26 51.35 6.55
CA VAL A 694 -29.33 51.72 7.46
C VAL A 694 -29.18 53.21 7.79
N ALA A 695 -30.07 54.04 7.27
CA ALA A 695 -30.16 55.43 7.70
C ALA A 695 -30.64 55.46 9.16
N THR A 696 -29.80 55.92 10.08
CA THR A 696 -30.22 56.27 11.44
C THR A 696 -31.09 57.53 11.36
N ILE A 697 -32.39 57.33 11.18
CA ILE A 697 -33.36 58.41 11.21
C ILE A 697 -33.43 58.90 12.65
N SER A 698 -32.96 60.13 12.90
CA SER A 698 -33.17 60.78 14.19
C SER A 698 -34.69 60.93 14.43
N PRO A 699 -35.20 60.63 15.63
CA PRO A 699 -36.64 60.68 15.88
C PRO A 699 -37.20 62.07 15.51
N PRO A 700 -38.38 62.14 14.85
CA PRO A 700 -38.99 63.41 14.51
C PRO A 700 -39.18 64.26 15.77
N LYS A 701 -38.77 65.53 15.73
CA LYS A 701 -38.97 66.48 16.82
C LYS A 701 -40.49 66.66 17.05
N GLY A 702 -41.04 65.91 18.00
CA GLY A 702 -42.47 65.96 18.37
C GLY A 702 -43.04 64.70 19.04
N LEU A 703 -42.36 63.56 19.01
CA LEU A 703 -42.85 62.33 19.65
C LEU A 703 -42.60 62.35 21.18
N ARG A 704 -43.64 62.69 21.95
CA ARG A 704 -43.68 62.47 23.41
C ARG A 704 -43.87 60.97 23.66
N GLN A 705 -42.79 60.26 24.00
CA GLN A 705 -42.87 58.90 24.52
C GLN A 705 -43.50 58.91 25.93
N HIS A 706 -44.71 58.38 26.07
CA HIS A 706 -45.16 57.79 27.33
C HIS A 706 -44.89 56.29 27.24
N PHE A 707 -43.69 55.86 27.65
CA PHE A 707 -43.46 54.48 28.05
C PHE A 707 -43.42 54.46 29.58
N ALA A 708 -44.55 54.08 30.18
CA ALA A 708 -44.58 53.68 31.57
C ALA A 708 -43.91 52.30 31.67
N LEU A 709 -42.82 52.26 32.43
CA LEU A 709 -42.19 51.03 32.93
C LEU A 709 -43.23 50.22 33.70
N ILE A 710 -43.50 48.99 33.27
CA ILE A 710 -43.97 47.94 34.17
C ILE A 710 -42.72 47.12 34.49
N SER A 711 -42.26 47.32 35.73
CA SER A 711 -41.23 46.56 36.45
C SER A 711 -41.61 45.11 36.65
#